data_AF-F8GDL6-F1
#
_entry.id   AF-F8GDL6-F1
#
_cell.length_a   1.000
_cell.length_b   1.000
_cell.length_c   1.000
_cell.angle_alpha   90.00
_cell.angle_beta   90.00
_cell.angle_gamma   90.00
#
_symmetry.space_group_name_H-M   'P 1'
#
loop_
_entity.id
_entity.type
_entity.pdbx_description
1 polymer ?
#
loop_
_entity_poly.entity_id
_entity_poly.type
_entity_poly.pdbx_seq_one_letter_code
_entity_poly.pdbx_strand_id
1 'polypeptide(L)'
;MTSTIQPRFIRYKRLIISLGVIAILIATVGALITFWLPGYAKSQLEIRLSEVLQRPVTVTSIEIKPRTLELLVMGFRVDEKITSDKNNTALFSFNKLSVALSIESLKQRAPVLTAITLTDPHLRLVRESKEQLNISDLLEKFSQPADEEKAASDQRGQFSISNIRIEGGRFEFIDRYKNAEHIINEINLGIPVVANFNSAPADWIEPHFSAKINGAPFLLDGKLRPFAANQEATLAVKLSNIDLTQFDQYADLPKGIHLLSGYFDSDLLLTFTQEPTKAPDITLTGATTFRQIAIKNSAVAAPYQAELKKLKIDLTQADLTGKKPSRVKLAMDQVAITRDGENEPALALAKLAIDSITVNTAAQRIALGNITLDRLSATLRRDASGTIDLTRLFNSLDTQNPAEPQIQVHVGIPIPARKPGHANAGIKLAEKEPKLPAPARTDNKPWTPQIKSIQLKAATLRYEDLTLTKISPMIVDSLDLTLENIDLDGVNPLNLVLQAQVNQHGNFKANGSLAWTPLSADLMLNLDAIDLVSLQGWLGDRLTALLTSGDISFNGNIKASGSPLKILANGQGKLANFNIFDSKNAYDLLRWKKLDISHLNFVNEPLLLDISTINLSDFYARMTILPDGSLNLKQIIQSEKTAESGIAVAAVESTGNTPAASKGETPVHIDKIFLKNGNINFNDRFIKPNYRANLTALSGQVGPLYPGKSGKIDIHGMVSKTAPLQISGTIDPFSAELLLDIVAKVKDIDLPPFSPYSGKYIGYAIEKGKLSADVNYQIENGALIADNKIFLDQFTLGDKVDSEDAVSLPLSLAITLLKNRRGEINLHLPLKGSINDPQFNLGDVIFTAFTNLITKAITSPFTLLGAVFEGGEELSKISFTPGFADIDAEALQRLQTLSQVLKDRPSLQLEISGHVDPAEDYEGLKLAMLQNKVKAQKLADDAKKGIASGAITDMTLTSEEYSKYLEIAYKKETFEKPKNAIGLAKSLPNAEMEQLILSHTVITDNDLQALAENRASAARNWLVEKGEISSERIFVVGIDEAEESDQKRGSWAEFSLK
;
A
#
# COMPACT_ATOMS: atom_id res chain seq x y z
N MET A 1 -17.44 -1.88 139.45
CA MET A 1 -18.30 -0.66 139.52
C MET A 1 -18.02 0.22 138.29
N THR A 2 -18.92 1.16 137.96
CA THR A 2 -18.72 2.29 137.00
C THR A 2 -18.00 1.97 135.67
N SER A 3 -18.71 1.67 134.57
CA SER A 3 -19.44 2.62 133.70
C SER A 3 -18.56 3.54 132.83
N THR A 4 -18.55 3.30 131.51
CA THR A 4 -18.64 4.32 130.43
C THR A 4 -18.86 3.64 129.06
N ILE A 5 -19.44 4.35 128.09
CA ILE A 5 -19.99 3.78 126.84
C ILE A 5 -19.47 4.51 125.60
N GLN A 6 -18.88 3.76 124.65
CA GLN A 6 -18.56 4.11 123.24
C GLN A 6 -17.63 5.34 122.99
N PRO A 7 -16.79 5.31 121.93
CA PRO A 7 -17.24 5.82 120.62
C PRO A 7 -16.61 5.10 119.39
N ARG A 8 -17.04 3.86 119.08
CA ARG A 8 -16.75 3.25 117.75
C ARG A 8 -17.75 3.64 116.65
N PHE A 9 -18.91 4.21 117.00
CA PHE A 9 -19.99 4.53 116.06
C PHE A 9 -19.79 5.81 115.22
N ILE A 10 -18.96 6.75 115.68
CA ILE A 10 -18.88 8.11 115.10
C ILE A 10 -18.13 8.12 113.75
N ARG A 11 -17.12 7.25 113.56
CA ARG A 11 -16.43 7.14 112.25
C ARG A 11 -17.36 6.64 111.15
N TYR A 12 -18.18 5.62 111.41
CA TYR A 12 -19.20 5.15 110.46
C TYR A 12 -20.26 6.23 110.18
N LYS A 13 -20.74 6.96 111.18
CA LYS A 13 -21.77 7.99 110.96
C LYS A 13 -21.25 9.14 110.08
N ARG A 14 -19.99 9.58 110.26
CA ARG A 14 -19.36 10.56 109.35
C ARG A 14 -19.16 10.00 107.94
N LEU A 15 -18.72 8.75 107.82
CA LEU A 15 -18.48 8.09 106.53
C LEU A 15 -19.79 7.87 105.73
N ILE A 16 -20.89 7.52 106.40
CA ILE A 16 -22.23 7.42 105.81
C ILE A 16 -22.74 8.80 105.37
N ILE A 17 -22.53 9.86 106.17
CA ILE A 17 -22.93 11.22 105.79
C ILE A 17 -22.11 11.70 104.58
N SER A 18 -20.79 11.47 104.54
CA SER A 18 -19.99 11.81 103.36
C SER A 18 -20.36 11.00 102.14
N LEU A 19 -20.64 9.69 102.27
CA LEU A 19 -21.14 8.87 101.16
C LEU A 19 -22.53 9.33 100.68
N GLY A 20 -23.42 9.72 101.60
CA GLY A 20 -24.74 10.27 101.26
C GLY A 20 -24.65 11.61 100.53
N VAL A 21 -23.78 12.52 100.99
CA VAL A 21 -23.51 13.79 100.30
C VAL A 21 -22.86 13.56 98.93
N ILE A 22 -21.93 12.60 98.81
CA ILE A 22 -21.33 12.22 97.52
C ILE A 22 -22.37 11.59 96.59
N ALA A 23 -23.25 10.71 97.10
CA ALA A 23 -24.31 10.09 96.31
C ALA A 23 -25.35 11.13 95.83
N ILE A 24 -25.74 12.07 96.69
CA ILE A 24 -26.59 13.21 96.29
C ILE A 24 -25.88 14.09 95.27
N LEU A 25 -24.60 14.43 95.48
CA LEU A 25 -23.82 15.23 94.53
C LEU A 25 -23.73 14.55 93.16
N ILE A 26 -23.45 13.25 93.12
CA ILE A 26 -23.42 12.45 91.88
C ILE A 26 -24.81 12.39 91.24
N ALA A 27 -25.89 12.24 92.01
CA ALA A 27 -27.26 12.25 91.49
C ALA A 27 -27.65 13.62 90.91
N THR A 28 -27.32 14.73 91.60
CA THR A 28 -27.58 16.09 91.12
C THR A 28 -26.74 16.41 89.89
N VAL A 29 -25.46 16.05 89.86
CA VAL A 29 -24.59 16.21 88.68
C VAL A 29 -25.09 15.35 87.51
N GLY A 30 -25.49 14.09 87.76
CA GLY A 30 -26.09 13.22 86.75
C GLY A 30 -27.40 13.78 86.19
N ALA A 31 -28.27 14.33 87.05
CA ALA A 31 -29.51 14.99 86.63
C ALA A 31 -29.22 16.27 85.80
N LEU A 32 -28.27 17.10 86.21
CA LEU A 32 -27.85 18.28 85.45
C LEU A 32 -27.27 17.89 84.07
N ILE A 33 -26.43 16.85 84.01
CA ILE A 33 -25.87 16.32 82.76
C ILE A 33 -26.95 15.73 81.84
N THR A 34 -28.02 15.14 82.39
CA THR A 34 -29.08 14.47 81.61
C THR A 34 -30.17 15.44 81.15
N PHE A 35 -30.59 16.39 81.99
CA PHE A 35 -31.78 17.22 81.76
C PHE A 35 -31.49 18.69 81.41
N TRP A 36 -30.40 19.27 81.91
CA TRP A 36 -30.09 20.69 81.68
C TRP A 36 -28.99 20.88 80.63
N LEU A 37 -27.90 20.13 80.78
CA LEU A 37 -26.71 20.25 79.92
C LEU A 37 -27.00 20.06 78.43
N PRO A 38 -27.86 19.13 77.95
CA PRO A 38 -28.05 18.96 76.51
C PRO A 38 -28.78 20.14 75.86
N GLY A 39 -29.76 20.74 76.57
CA GLY A 39 -30.46 21.95 76.11
C GLY A 39 -29.56 23.20 76.13
N TYR A 40 -28.75 23.35 77.18
CA TYR A 40 -27.74 24.42 77.25
C TYR A 40 -26.67 24.25 76.17
N ALA A 41 -26.16 23.02 75.98
CA ALA A 41 -25.16 22.69 74.97
C ALA A 41 -25.68 22.96 73.55
N LYS A 42 -26.93 22.60 73.23
CA LYS A 42 -27.57 22.94 71.96
C LYS A 42 -27.53 24.44 71.70
N SER A 43 -28.08 25.23 72.62
CA SER A 43 -28.17 26.69 72.45
C SER A 43 -26.79 27.34 72.34
N GLN A 44 -25.81 26.93 73.16
CA GLN A 44 -24.45 27.45 73.05
C GLN A 44 -23.75 27.02 71.75
N LEU A 45 -23.95 25.79 71.28
CA LEU A 45 -23.37 25.30 70.03
C LEU A 45 -23.96 26.04 68.82
N GLU A 46 -25.28 26.23 68.76
CA GLU A 46 -25.95 26.99 67.70
C GLU A 46 -25.45 28.45 67.68
N ILE A 47 -25.40 29.13 68.83
CA ILE A 47 -24.90 30.52 68.94
C ILE A 47 -23.43 30.62 68.54
N ARG A 48 -22.55 29.82 69.15
CA ARG A 48 -21.09 29.93 68.97
C ARG A 48 -20.62 29.47 67.60
N LEU A 49 -21.21 28.42 67.03
CA LEU A 49 -20.87 28.04 65.65
C LEU A 49 -21.45 29.02 64.64
N SER A 50 -22.60 29.66 64.88
CA SER A 50 -23.09 30.72 64.00
C SER A 50 -22.19 31.97 64.02
N GLU A 51 -21.73 32.36 65.22
CA GLU A 51 -20.75 33.44 65.43
C GLU A 51 -19.40 33.14 64.75
N VAL A 52 -18.90 31.91 64.89
CA VAL A 52 -17.61 31.47 64.33
C VAL A 52 -17.67 31.28 62.79
N LEU A 53 -18.73 30.71 62.25
CA LEU A 53 -18.87 30.41 60.80
C LEU A 53 -19.54 31.54 59.99
N GLN A 54 -20.06 32.58 60.65
CA GLN A 54 -20.84 33.68 60.04
C GLN A 54 -22.02 33.18 59.17
N ARG A 55 -22.63 32.07 59.58
CA ARG A 55 -23.66 31.31 58.86
C ARG A 55 -24.67 30.76 59.87
N PRO A 56 -25.97 30.62 59.54
CA PRO A 56 -26.93 29.98 60.44
C PRO A 56 -26.50 28.53 60.76
N VAL A 57 -26.43 28.19 62.05
CA VAL A 57 -26.22 26.82 62.52
C VAL A 57 -27.42 26.40 63.37
N THR A 58 -27.98 25.23 63.05
CA THR A 58 -29.15 24.65 63.73
C THR A 58 -28.89 23.18 64.08
N VAL A 59 -29.49 22.72 65.17
CA VAL A 59 -29.44 21.33 65.64
C VAL A 59 -30.84 20.90 66.05
N THR A 60 -31.25 19.67 65.74
CA THR A 60 -32.56 19.17 66.19
C THR A 60 -32.52 18.90 67.69
N SER A 61 -31.68 17.97 68.13
CA SER A 61 -31.44 17.66 69.55
C SER A 61 -29.97 17.32 69.82
N ILE A 62 -29.58 17.45 71.09
CA ILE A 62 -28.37 16.84 71.64
C ILE A 62 -28.83 15.93 72.78
N GLU A 63 -28.25 14.73 72.88
CA GLU A 63 -28.49 13.79 73.97
C GLU A 63 -27.16 13.33 74.56
N ILE A 64 -27.10 13.19 75.89
CA ILE A 64 -25.95 12.64 76.61
C ILE A 64 -26.44 11.44 77.41
N LYS A 65 -25.82 10.27 77.24
CA LYS A 65 -26.18 9.03 77.93
C LYS A 65 -25.13 8.70 79.00
N PRO A 66 -25.30 9.09 80.28
CA PRO A 66 -24.23 8.99 81.28
C PRO A 66 -23.79 7.55 81.59
N ARG A 67 -24.68 6.56 81.39
CA ARG A 67 -24.39 5.13 81.62
C ARG A 67 -23.45 4.53 80.57
N THR A 68 -23.48 5.03 79.34
CA THR A 68 -22.68 4.52 78.20
C THR A 68 -21.61 5.49 77.73
N LEU A 69 -21.53 6.69 78.33
CA LEU A 69 -20.63 7.78 77.96
C LEU A 69 -20.74 8.16 76.47
N GLU A 70 -21.96 8.08 75.93
CA GLU A 70 -22.28 8.39 74.54
C GLU A 70 -22.92 9.79 74.44
N LEU A 71 -22.40 10.60 73.51
CA LEU A 71 -22.98 11.86 73.06
C LEU A 71 -23.63 11.64 71.69
N LEU A 72 -24.89 12.05 71.54
CA LEU A 72 -25.59 12.13 70.26
C LEU A 72 -25.89 13.58 69.89
N VAL A 73 -25.74 13.91 68.61
CA VAL A 73 -26.20 15.17 68.00
C VAL A 73 -27.05 14.80 66.78
N MET A 74 -28.32 15.22 66.79
CA MET A 74 -29.31 14.89 65.76
C MET A 74 -29.63 16.11 64.90
N GLY A 75 -29.75 15.90 63.58
CA GLY A 75 -30.17 16.90 62.61
C GLY A 75 -29.40 18.21 62.72
N PHE A 76 -28.08 18.14 62.57
CA PHE A 76 -27.18 19.31 62.55
C PHE A 76 -27.13 19.88 61.13
N ARG A 77 -27.20 21.20 61.00
CA ARG A 77 -27.19 21.89 59.70
C ARG A 77 -26.53 23.27 59.81
N VAL A 78 -25.63 23.54 58.88
CA VAL A 78 -25.02 24.85 58.58
C VAL A 78 -25.55 25.30 57.22
N ASP A 79 -26.17 26.46 57.16
CA ASP A 79 -26.63 27.07 55.92
C ASP A 79 -25.50 27.82 55.18
N GLU A 80 -25.69 28.06 53.88
CA GLU A 80 -24.85 29.00 53.13
C GLU A 80 -24.95 30.42 53.69
N LYS A 81 -23.97 31.27 53.37
CA LYS A 81 -23.93 32.66 53.84
C LYS A 81 -25.11 33.43 53.24
N ILE A 82 -26.00 33.95 54.11
CA ILE A 82 -27.19 34.67 53.67
C ILE A 82 -26.79 35.84 52.77
N THR A 83 -27.19 35.76 51.51
CA THR A 83 -27.12 36.82 50.50
C THR A 83 -28.53 37.01 49.96
N SER A 84 -28.89 38.24 49.62
CA SER A 84 -30.29 38.58 49.29
C SER A 84 -30.85 37.72 48.15
N ASP A 85 -32.12 37.35 48.30
CA ASP A 85 -32.98 36.72 47.28
C ASP A 85 -32.63 35.29 46.83
N LYS A 86 -32.10 34.43 47.72
CA LYS A 86 -32.06 32.96 47.52
C LYS A 86 -32.58 32.14 48.70
N ASN A 87 -33.16 30.99 48.38
CA ASN A 87 -33.69 30.02 49.35
C ASN A 87 -32.58 29.47 50.27
N ASN A 88 -32.93 29.26 51.53
CA ASN A 88 -32.01 28.82 52.58
C ASN A 88 -31.45 27.41 52.27
N THR A 89 -30.23 27.36 51.74
CA THR A 89 -29.59 26.16 51.21
C THR A 89 -28.52 25.68 52.19
N ALA A 90 -28.47 24.37 52.47
CA ALA A 90 -27.48 23.80 53.37
C ALA A 90 -26.08 23.81 52.71
N LEU A 91 -25.09 24.37 53.41
CA LEU A 91 -23.67 24.21 53.08
C LEU A 91 -23.18 22.83 53.55
N PHE A 92 -23.48 22.48 54.80
CA PHE A 92 -23.12 21.21 55.41
C PHE A 92 -24.20 20.76 56.40
N SER A 93 -24.57 19.48 56.42
CA SER A 93 -25.50 18.92 57.39
C SER A 93 -25.25 17.45 57.66
N PHE A 94 -25.83 16.89 58.73
CA PHE A 94 -25.88 15.45 58.99
C PHE A 94 -27.11 15.06 59.80
N ASN A 95 -27.61 13.84 59.58
CA ASN A 95 -28.76 13.29 60.30
C ASN A 95 -28.39 12.93 61.76
N LYS A 96 -27.25 12.28 61.98
CA LYS A 96 -26.80 11.86 63.31
C LYS A 96 -25.27 11.82 63.41
N LEU A 97 -24.74 12.40 64.47
CA LEU A 97 -23.39 12.14 64.97
C LEU A 97 -23.48 11.42 66.32
N SER A 98 -22.84 10.26 66.47
CA SER A 98 -22.59 9.59 67.75
C SER A 98 -21.10 9.63 68.09
N VAL A 99 -20.77 9.92 69.35
CA VAL A 99 -19.42 9.91 69.90
C VAL A 99 -19.44 9.14 71.22
N ALA A 100 -18.74 8.01 71.29
CA ALA A 100 -18.65 7.16 72.48
C ALA A 100 -17.30 7.32 73.18
N LEU A 101 -17.30 7.86 74.41
CA LEU A 101 -16.11 8.12 75.21
C LEU A 101 -15.73 6.89 76.06
N SER A 102 -14.44 6.57 76.10
CA SER A 102 -13.91 5.58 77.04
C SER A 102 -13.62 6.22 78.40
N ILE A 103 -13.97 5.52 79.48
CA ILE A 103 -13.57 5.87 80.85
C ILE A 103 -12.03 5.84 81.02
N GLU A 104 -11.32 5.12 80.12
CA GLU A 104 -9.86 5.16 80.07
C GLU A 104 -9.29 6.56 79.80
N SER A 105 -10.09 7.49 79.24
CA SER A 105 -9.64 8.87 79.03
C SER A 105 -9.16 9.53 80.33
N LEU A 106 -9.76 9.18 81.47
CA LEU A 106 -9.35 9.66 82.80
C LEU A 106 -8.04 9.01 83.29
N LYS A 107 -7.79 7.75 82.92
CA LYS A 107 -6.58 6.98 83.24
C LYS A 107 -5.39 7.43 82.39
N GLN A 108 -5.61 7.65 81.10
CA GLN A 108 -4.57 8.05 80.14
C GLN A 108 -4.37 9.58 80.11
N ARG A 109 -5.25 10.37 80.75
CA ARG A 109 -5.28 11.85 80.72
C ARG A 109 -5.31 12.43 79.30
N ALA A 110 -5.97 11.70 78.41
CA ALA A 110 -5.97 11.84 76.96
C ALA A 110 -7.35 11.46 76.43
N PRO A 111 -7.89 12.08 75.36
CA PRO A 111 -9.15 11.63 74.76
C PRO A 111 -9.01 10.22 74.17
N VAL A 112 -9.82 9.29 74.68
CA VAL A 112 -9.94 7.91 74.16
C VAL A 112 -11.39 7.67 73.77
N LEU A 113 -11.67 7.52 72.47
CA LEU A 113 -12.99 7.24 71.92
C LEU A 113 -13.11 5.78 71.47
N THR A 114 -14.22 5.12 71.78
CA THR A 114 -14.48 3.72 71.40
C THR A 114 -15.20 3.60 70.04
N ALA A 115 -15.97 4.64 69.68
CA ALA A 115 -16.62 4.80 68.38
C ALA A 115 -16.88 6.29 68.09
N ILE A 116 -16.86 6.65 66.81
CA ILE A 116 -17.44 7.90 66.29
C ILE A 116 -18.13 7.58 64.97
N THR A 117 -19.42 7.91 64.84
CA THR A 117 -20.23 7.56 63.67
C THR A 117 -21.04 8.75 63.19
N LEU A 118 -20.89 9.07 61.91
CA LEU A 118 -21.57 10.17 61.23
C LEU A 118 -22.49 9.61 60.13
N THR A 119 -23.80 9.68 60.33
CA THR A 119 -24.82 9.14 59.42
C THR A 119 -25.46 10.27 58.61
N ASP A 120 -25.59 10.03 57.30
CA ASP A 120 -26.10 10.91 56.24
C ASP A 120 -25.46 12.32 56.20
N PRO A 121 -24.12 12.48 56.24
CA PRO A 121 -23.51 13.80 56.07
C PRO A 121 -23.63 14.29 54.62
N HIS A 122 -24.14 15.51 54.44
CA HIS A 122 -24.23 16.19 53.15
C HIS A 122 -23.36 17.45 53.16
N LEU A 123 -22.49 17.60 52.16
CA LEU A 123 -21.63 18.77 51.94
C LEU A 123 -21.81 19.31 50.52
N ARG A 124 -21.98 20.63 50.37
CA ARG A 124 -22.21 21.30 49.09
C ARG A 124 -21.17 22.39 48.84
N LEU A 125 -20.26 22.12 47.91
CA LEU A 125 -19.19 23.02 47.51
C LEU A 125 -19.51 23.64 46.15
N VAL A 126 -19.51 24.96 46.06
CA VAL A 126 -19.78 25.69 44.81
C VAL A 126 -18.56 26.56 44.48
N ARG A 127 -18.04 26.43 43.26
CA ARG A 127 -17.02 27.33 42.70
C ARG A 127 -17.70 28.36 41.81
N GLU A 128 -17.55 29.63 42.19
CA GLU A 128 -18.18 30.78 41.52
C GLU A 128 -17.24 31.40 40.47
N SER A 129 -15.93 31.34 40.70
CA SER A 129 -14.90 31.81 39.75
C SER A 129 -13.62 30.99 39.92
N LYS A 130 -12.59 31.26 39.09
CA LYS A 130 -11.31 30.51 39.09
C LYS A 130 -10.74 30.28 40.51
N GLU A 131 -10.87 31.25 41.41
CA GLU A 131 -10.25 31.27 42.75
C GLU A 131 -11.26 31.42 43.91
N GLN A 132 -12.58 31.46 43.63
CA GLN A 132 -13.62 31.68 44.65
C GLN A 132 -14.59 30.50 44.80
N LEU A 133 -14.79 30.09 46.05
CA LEU A 133 -15.73 29.07 46.51
C LEU A 133 -16.78 29.69 47.44
N ASN A 134 -17.94 29.05 47.61
CA ASN A 134 -18.94 29.38 48.65
C ASN A 134 -18.44 29.23 50.10
N ILE A 135 -17.18 28.79 50.28
CA ILE A 135 -16.44 28.71 51.54
C ILE A 135 -15.13 29.50 51.56
N SER A 136 -14.78 30.30 50.54
CA SER A 136 -13.49 31.01 50.51
C SER A 136 -13.29 31.95 51.70
N ASP A 137 -14.36 32.54 52.24
CA ASP A 137 -14.31 33.37 53.45
C ASP A 137 -14.03 32.55 54.74
N LEU A 138 -14.44 31.28 54.77
CA LEU A 138 -14.06 30.34 55.85
C LEU A 138 -12.59 29.92 55.69
N LEU A 139 -12.17 29.59 54.46
CA LEU A 139 -10.79 29.20 54.18
C LEU A 139 -9.81 30.32 54.52
N GLU A 140 -10.06 31.55 54.09
CA GLU A 140 -9.26 32.73 54.43
C GLU A 140 -9.19 32.96 55.95
N LYS A 141 -10.33 32.91 56.64
CA LYS A 141 -10.42 33.10 58.10
C LYS A 141 -9.66 32.02 58.90
N PHE A 142 -9.62 30.78 58.42
CA PHE A 142 -8.98 29.66 59.13
C PHE A 142 -7.58 29.28 58.60
N SER A 143 -7.11 29.90 57.52
CA SER A 143 -5.75 29.70 56.99
C SER A 143 -4.74 30.76 57.43
N GLN A 144 -5.16 31.74 58.23
CA GLN A 144 -4.22 32.64 58.91
C GLN A 144 -3.38 31.83 59.91
N PRO A 145 -2.03 31.92 59.87
CA PRO A 145 -1.19 31.23 60.85
C PRO A 145 -1.50 31.80 62.25
N ALA A 146 -1.75 30.91 63.21
CA ALA A 146 -1.86 31.31 64.61
C ALA A 146 -0.50 31.82 65.11
N ASP A 147 -0.50 32.88 65.93
CA ASP A 147 0.71 33.58 66.39
C ASP A 147 1.78 32.59 66.90
N GLU A 148 2.98 32.65 66.31
CA GLU A 148 4.00 31.60 66.45
C GLU A 148 4.52 31.40 67.90
N GLU A 149 4.28 32.37 68.79
CA GLU A 149 4.69 32.35 70.21
C GLU A 149 4.12 31.19 71.05
N LYS A 150 3.24 30.34 70.48
CA LYS A 150 2.70 29.13 71.15
C LYS A 150 3.04 27.80 70.47
N ALA A 151 3.84 27.78 69.41
CA ALA A 151 4.27 26.55 68.76
C ALA A 151 5.36 25.76 69.56
N ALA A 152 6.00 26.39 70.55
CA ALA A 152 7.15 25.86 71.27
C ALA A 152 6.80 25.03 72.53
N SER A 153 5.91 24.03 72.42
CA SER A 153 5.77 22.98 73.45
C SER A 153 5.63 21.60 72.81
N ASP A 154 6.68 20.77 72.90
CA ASP A 154 6.76 19.46 72.24
C ASP A 154 5.97 18.34 72.97
N GLN A 155 4.82 18.69 73.54
CA GLN A 155 3.83 17.75 74.07
C GLN A 155 2.68 17.63 73.08
N ARG A 156 2.92 16.89 71.99
CA ARG A 156 1.84 16.43 71.10
C ARG A 156 0.83 15.65 71.94
N GLY A 157 -0.41 16.15 72.01
CA GLY A 157 -1.47 15.52 72.80
C GLY A 157 -1.69 14.07 72.38
N GLN A 158 -1.67 13.16 73.35
CA GLN A 158 -1.97 11.76 73.09
C GLN A 158 -3.47 11.56 72.90
N PHE A 159 -3.86 10.61 72.04
CA PHE A 159 -5.25 10.24 71.78
C PHE A 159 -5.38 8.84 71.17
N SER A 160 -6.58 8.27 71.26
CA SER A 160 -7.02 7.17 70.41
C SER A 160 -8.49 7.30 70.05
N ILE A 161 -8.82 6.98 68.80
CA ILE A 161 -10.18 6.93 68.27
C ILE A 161 -10.35 5.60 67.56
N SER A 162 -11.13 4.70 68.16
CA SER A 162 -11.56 3.44 67.53
C SER A 162 -12.88 3.62 66.78
N ASN A 163 -13.14 2.74 65.81
CA ASN A 163 -14.39 2.67 65.05
C ASN A 163 -14.88 4.03 64.51
N ILE A 164 -14.05 4.69 63.70
CA ILE A 164 -14.47 5.88 62.94
C ILE A 164 -15.34 5.40 61.77
N ARG A 165 -16.56 5.92 61.65
CA ARG A 165 -17.50 5.58 60.58
C ARG A 165 -18.19 6.79 59.97
N ILE A 166 -18.32 6.75 58.65
CA ILE A 166 -19.29 7.55 57.89
C ILE A 166 -20.22 6.57 57.18
N GLU A 167 -21.52 6.86 57.20
CA GLU A 167 -22.58 6.02 56.62
C GLU A 167 -23.50 6.92 55.76
N GLY A 168 -23.72 6.56 54.49
CA GLY A 168 -24.71 7.23 53.63
C GLY A 168 -24.37 8.66 53.16
N GLY A 169 -23.11 9.08 53.20
CA GLY A 169 -22.73 10.48 52.91
C GLY A 169 -22.90 10.91 51.45
N ARG A 170 -22.97 12.23 51.25
CA ARG A 170 -23.15 12.90 49.95
C ARG A 170 -22.29 14.18 49.86
N PHE A 171 -21.56 14.33 48.77
CA PHE A 171 -20.80 15.52 48.42
C PHE A 171 -21.23 16.02 47.03
N GLU A 172 -21.58 17.30 46.94
CA GLU A 172 -21.85 18.02 45.70
C GLU A 172 -20.72 19.00 45.43
N PHE A 173 -20.18 18.96 44.21
CA PHE A 173 -19.28 19.99 43.70
C PHE A 173 -19.85 20.59 42.42
N ILE A 174 -20.13 21.89 42.43
CA ILE A 174 -20.68 22.62 41.28
C ILE A 174 -19.66 23.67 40.86
N ASP A 175 -19.06 23.48 39.68
CA ASP A 175 -18.10 24.42 39.10
C ASP A 175 -18.80 25.29 38.05
N ARG A 176 -19.21 26.51 38.44
CA ARG A 176 -19.80 27.49 37.52
C ARG A 176 -18.78 28.17 36.62
N TYR A 177 -17.49 28.05 36.93
CA TYR A 177 -16.40 28.62 36.12
C TYR A 177 -16.05 27.72 34.93
N LYS A 178 -16.17 26.40 35.08
CA LYS A 178 -16.05 25.41 34.00
C LYS A 178 -17.39 25.04 33.35
N ASN A 179 -18.50 25.13 34.12
CA ASN A 179 -19.84 24.63 33.80
C ASN A 179 -19.96 23.09 33.91
N ALA A 180 -19.56 22.54 35.06
CA ALA A 180 -19.69 21.13 35.42
C ALA A 180 -20.32 20.96 36.82
N GLU A 181 -20.94 19.80 37.04
CA GLU A 181 -21.43 19.34 38.35
C GLU A 181 -20.95 17.91 38.60
N HIS A 182 -20.52 17.63 39.83
CA HIS A 182 -20.13 16.31 40.29
C HIS A 182 -20.86 15.96 41.59
N ILE A 183 -21.36 14.74 41.67
CA ILE A 183 -22.11 14.23 42.82
C ILE A 183 -21.47 12.92 43.26
N ILE A 184 -20.83 12.94 44.42
CA ILE A 184 -20.33 11.74 45.09
C ILE A 184 -21.35 11.36 46.16
N ASN A 185 -22.01 10.21 46.03
CA ASN A 185 -23.02 9.77 47.00
C ASN A 185 -22.79 8.33 47.46
N GLU A 186 -23.61 7.87 48.42
CA GLU A 186 -23.43 6.58 49.10
C GLU A 186 -22.04 6.45 49.75
N ILE A 187 -21.50 7.58 50.23
CA ILE A 187 -20.16 7.65 50.85
C ILE A 187 -20.21 6.91 52.18
N ASN A 188 -19.51 5.78 52.23
CA ASN A 188 -19.25 5.03 53.45
C ASN A 188 -17.73 5.02 53.70
N LEU A 189 -17.33 5.24 54.95
CA LEU A 189 -15.94 5.18 55.40
C LEU A 189 -15.90 4.37 56.70
N GLY A 190 -14.95 3.46 56.82
CA GLY A 190 -14.62 2.77 58.07
C GLY A 190 -13.12 2.81 58.33
N ILE A 191 -12.70 3.34 59.47
CA ILE A 191 -11.31 3.27 59.94
C ILE A 191 -11.32 2.59 61.32
N PRO A 192 -10.75 1.37 61.47
CA PRO A 192 -10.86 0.60 62.71
C PRO A 192 -10.26 1.28 63.94
N VAL A 193 -9.09 1.92 63.80
CA VAL A 193 -8.44 2.70 64.87
C VAL A 193 -7.45 3.72 64.32
N VAL A 194 -7.38 4.89 64.97
CA VAL A 194 -6.29 5.87 64.83
C VAL A 194 -5.81 6.24 66.24
N ALA A 195 -4.51 6.13 66.50
CA ALA A 195 -3.92 6.42 67.81
C ALA A 195 -2.47 6.89 67.69
N ASN A 196 -1.96 7.59 68.71
CA ASN A 196 -0.55 8.00 68.81
C ASN A 196 0.11 7.63 70.15
N PHE A 197 -0.44 6.64 70.87
CA PHE A 197 0.15 6.10 72.09
C PHE A 197 1.35 5.19 71.80
N ASN A 198 2.34 5.19 72.70
CA ASN A 198 3.48 4.25 72.71
C ASN A 198 3.08 2.77 72.92
N SER A 199 1.79 2.47 73.04
CA SER A 199 1.20 1.15 73.22
C SER A 199 0.20 0.79 72.10
N ALA A 200 0.27 1.48 70.96
CA ALA A 200 -0.59 1.20 69.81
C ALA A 200 -0.37 -0.24 69.26
N PRO A 201 -1.41 -0.92 68.75
CA PRO A 201 -1.26 -2.26 68.20
C PRO A 201 -0.34 -2.28 66.97
N ALA A 202 0.60 -3.23 66.92
CA ALA A 202 1.43 -3.48 65.74
C ALA A 202 0.74 -4.41 64.70
N ASP A 203 -0.53 -4.73 64.94
CA ASP A 203 -1.37 -5.57 64.09
C ASP A 203 -1.86 -4.84 62.82
N TRP A 204 -2.53 -5.58 61.94
CA TRP A 204 -3.13 -5.01 60.73
C TRP A 204 -4.35 -4.13 61.05
N ILE A 205 -4.37 -2.94 60.46
CA ILE A 205 -5.53 -2.05 60.41
C ILE A 205 -6.08 -2.09 58.98
N GLU A 206 -7.37 -2.38 58.82
CA GLU A 206 -8.01 -2.53 57.51
C GLU A 206 -9.11 -1.46 57.34
N PRO A 207 -8.77 -0.25 56.85
CA PRO A 207 -9.78 0.75 56.51
C PRO A 207 -10.48 0.42 55.17
N HIS A 208 -11.73 0.85 55.05
CA HIS A 208 -12.57 0.68 53.87
C HIS A 208 -13.25 2.00 53.52
N PHE A 209 -13.34 2.31 52.23
CA PHE A 209 -14.13 3.42 51.71
C PHE A 209 -14.87 2.99 50.43
N SER A 210 -16.15 3.36 50.34
CA SER A 210 -16.99 3.15 49.15
C SER A 210 -17.78 4.41 48.82
N ALA A 211 -17.97 4.71 47.54
CA ALA A 211 -18.91 5.72 47.06
C ALA A 211 -19.36 5.43 45.62
N LYS A 212 -20.32 6.22 45.13
CA LYS A 212 -20.58 6.37 43.69
C LYS A 212 -20.21 7.79 43.26
N ILE A 213 -19.29 7.92 42.32
CA ILE A 213 -18.89 9.19 41.71
C ILE A 213 -19.72 9.37 40.43
N ASN A 214 -20.63 10.34 40.41
CA ASN A 214 -21.58 10.58 39.32
C ASN A 214 -22.37 9.32 38.92
N GLY A 215 -22.66 8.45 39.90
CA GLY A 215 -23.32 7.14 39.71
C GLY A 215 -22.38 5.95 39.47
N ALA A 216 -21.13 6.17 39.06
CA ALA A 216 -20.13 5.13 38.82
C ALA A 216 -19.51 4.63 40.15
N PRO A 217 -19.50 3.31 40.44
CA PRO A 217 -18.92 2.79 41.68
C PRO A 217 -17.42 3.06 41.83
N PHE A 218 -17.04 3.48 43.03
CA PHE A 218 -15.68 3.64 43.51
C PHE A 218 -15.49 2.92 44.85
N LEU A 219 -14.44 2.11 44.95
CA LEU A 219 -14.08 1.31 46.11
C LEU A 219 -12.58 1.49 46.41
N LEU A 220 -12.26 1.62 47.70
CA LEU A 220 -10.93 1.86 48.19
C LEU A 220 -10.70 1.07 49.50
N ASP A 221 -10.04 -0.09 49.39
CA ASP A 221 -9.76 -0.99 50.51
C ASP A 221 -8.28 -0.91 50.89
N GLY A 222 -7.99 -0.59 52.16
CA GLY A 222 -6.64 -0.48 52.69
C GLY A 222 -6.31 -1.60 53.68
N LYS A 223 -5.02 -1.89 53.84
CA LYS A 223 -4.49 -2.78 54.87
C LYS A 223 -3.09 -2.33 55.27
N LEU A 224 -2.91 -1.89 56.52
CA LEU A 224 -1.69 -1.19 56.97
C LEU A 224 -1.19 -1.58 58.37
N ARG A 225 0.13 -1.49 58.55
CA ARG A 225 0.90 -1.65 59.79
C ARG A 225 1.79 -0.41 60.04
N PRO A 226 1.22 0.73 60.44
CA PRO A 226 1.97 1.99 60.58
C PRO A 226 2.83 2.02 61.86
N PHE A 227 2.51 1.18 62.85
CA PHE A 227 3.17 1.11 64.16
C PHE A 227 4.16 -0.06 64.31
N ALA A 228 4.31 -0.89 63.27
CA ALA A 228 5.29 -1.98 63.24
C ALA A 228 6.68 -1.45 62.85
N ALA A 229 7.74 -2.18 63.24
CA ALA A 229 9.12 -1.80 62.93
C ALA A 229 9.41 -1.77 61.42
N ASN A 230 8.83 -2.70 60.66
CA ASN A 230 8.70 -2.58 59.21
C ASN A 230 7.31 -2.02 58.92
N GLN A 231 7.24 -0.86 58.28
CA GLN A 231 5.96 -0.26 57.90
C GLN A 231 5.50 -0.88 56.57
N GLU A 232 4.32 -1.47 56.59
CA GLU A 232 3.70 -2.15 55.44
C GLU A 232 2.32 -1.54 55.20
N ALA A 233 1.99 -1.23 53.95
CA ALA A 233 0.63 -0.83 53.57
C ALA A 233 0.28 -1.29 52.15
N THR A 234 -0.91 -1.85 51.97
CA THR A 234 -1.53 -2.06 50.67
C THR A 234 -2.81 -1.25 50.56
N LEU A 235 -3.11 -0.77 49.34
CA LEU A 235 -4.28 0.03 49.02
C LEU A 235 -4.82 -0.44 47.65
N ALA A 236 -5.95 -1.13 47.67
CA ALA A 236 -6.69 -1.52 46.48
C ALA A 236 -7.61 -0.36 46.06
N VAL A 237 -7.48 0.08 44.82
CA VAL A 237 -8.19 1.22 44.23
C VAL A 237 -8.99 0.71 43.04
N LYS A 238 -10.32 0.71 43.13
CA LYS A 238 -11.20 0.14 42.11
C LYS A 238 -12.26 1.13 41.66
N LEU A 239 -12.25 1.47 40.37
CA LEU A 239 -13.26 2.31 39.72
C LEU A 239 -13.95 1.50 38.62
N SER A 240 -15.24 1.72 38.40
CA SER A 240 -15.98 0.98 37.37
C SER A 240 -16.98 1.87 36.64
N ASN A 241 -16.87 1.92 35.31
CA ASN A 241 -17.71 2.69 34.40
C ASN A 241 -17.77 4.20 34.71
N ILE A 242 -16.63 4.81 35.02
CA ILE A 242 -16.48 6.27 35.07
C ILE A 242 -16.65 6.82 33.64
N ASP A 243 -17.58 7.75 33.44
CA ASP A 243 -17.78 8.46 32.17
C ASP A 243 -16.82 9.65 32.08
N LEU A 244 -15.93 9.64 31.09
CA LEU A 244 -14.88 10.64 30.91
C LEU A 244 -15.41 11.95 30.30
N THR A 245 -16.57 11.94 29.64
CA THR A 245 -17.16 13.16 29.06
C THR A 245 -17.64 14.15 30.13
N GLN A 246 -17.77 13.70 31.37
CA GLN A 246 -18.12 14.54 32.52
C GLN A 246 -16.91 15.27 33.12
N PHE A 247 -15.68 14.88 32.73
CA PHE A 247 -14.43 15.42 33.26
C PHE A 247 -13.57 16.12 32.19
N ASP A 248 -14.04 16.19 30.94
CA ASP A 248 -13.31 16.77 29.81
C ASP A 248 -12.92 18.24 30.03
N GLN A 249 -13.81 19.02 30.67
CA GLN A 249 -13.58 20.41 31.06
C GLN A 249 -12.38 20.60 31.99
N TYR A 250 -11.93 19.55 32.69
CA TYR A 250 -10.77 19.57 33.59
C TYR A 250 -9.50 18.98 32.96
N ALA A 251 -9.59 18.44 31.74
CA ALA A 251 -8.44 18.00 30.97
C ALA A 251 -7.92 19.14 30.09
N ASP A 252 -6.63 19.48 30.21
CA ASP A 252 -5.96 20.43 29.31
C ASP A 252 -5.65 19.76 27.96
N LEU A 253 -6.72 19.47 27.19
CA LEU A 253 -6.62 18.94 25.83
C LEU A 253 -6.04 20.01 24.87
N PRO A 254 -5.20 19.62 23.89
CA PRO A 254 -4.76 20.53 22.84
C PRO A 254 -5.94 21.15 22.08
N LYS A 255 -5.81 22.44 21.69
CA LYS A 255 -6.84 23.14 20.92
C LYS A 255 -7.21 22.36 19.65
N GLY A 256 -8.50 22.19 19.40
CA GLY A 256 -9.01 21.44 18.25
C GLY A 256 -9.09 19.93 18.45
N ILE A 257 -8.72 19.39 19.61
CA ILE A 257 -9.00 17.99 20.00
C ILE A 257 -10.16 17.98 20.99
N HIS A 258 -11.21 17.22 20.66
CA HIS A 258 -12.43 17.10 21.47
C HIS A 258 -12.74 15.63 21.77
N LEU A 259 -13.06 15.33 23.03
CA LEU A 259 -13.58 14.02 23.45
C LEU A 259 -15.07 13.94 23.13
N LEU A 260 -15.49 12.92 22.38
CA LEU A 260 -16.90 12.69 22.02
C LEU A 260 -17.54 11.63 22.94
N SER A 261 -16.78 10.61 23.32
CA SER A 261 -17.17 9.57 24.28
C SER A 261 -15.95 8.94 24.92
N GLY A 262 -16.13 8.32 26.10
CA GLY A 262 -15.11 7.47 26.71
C GLY A 262 -15.50 7.01 28.11
N TYR A 263 -15.20 5.76 28.45
CA TYR A 263 -15.36 5.22 29.81
C TYR A 263 -14.05 4.70 30.37
N PHE A 264 -13.92 4.71 31.70
CA PHE A 264 -12.74 4.29 32.44
C PHE A 264 -13.11 3.28 33.55
N ASP A 265 -12.37 2.18 33.59
CA ASP A 265 -12.39 1.16 34.64
C ASP A 265 -10.97 0.96 35.17
N SER A 266 -10.84 0.71 36.47
CA SER A 266 -9.55 0.57 37.15
C SER A 266 -9.65 -0.49 38.25
N ASP A 267 -8.65 -1.36 38.36
CA ASP A 267 -8.51 -2.35 39.43
C ASP A 267 -7.01 -2.45 39.76
N LEU A 268 -6.58 -1.64 40.73
CA LEU A 268 -5.18 -1.37 41.03
C LEU A 268 -4.83 -1.69 42.48
N LEU A 269 -3.65 -2.24 42.71
CA LEU A 269 -3.08 -2.48 44.03
C LEU A 269 -1.78 -1.71 44.18
N LEU A 270 -1.81 -0.66 44.99
CA LEU A 270 -0.64 0.06 45.47
C LEU A 270 -0.09 -0.68 46.71
N THR A 271 1.21 -0.96 46.73
CA THR A 271 1.93 -1.60 47.84
C THR A 271 3.12 -0.74 48.25
N PHE A 272 3.18 -0.39 49.53
CA PHE A 272 4.23 0.37 50.20
C PHE A 272 4.91 -0.53 51.23
N THR A 273 6.24 -0.55 51.24
CA THR A 273 7.03 -1.12 52.35
C THR A 273 8.21 -0.23 52.72
N GLN A 274 8.51 -0.11 54.01
CA GLN A 274 9.66 0.63 54.52
C GLN A 274 10.28 -0.05 55.75
N GLU A 275 11.59 -0.30 55.68
CA GLU A 275 12.41 -0.70 56.83
C GLU A 275 13.01 0.55 57.51
N PRO A 276 13.32 0.54 58.82
CA PRO A 276 13.71 1.75 59.58
C PRO A 276 14.89 2.55 59.04
N THR A 277 15.80 1.91 58.29
CA THR A 277 17.03 2.51 57.75
C THR A 277 17.08 2.57 56.23
N LYS A 278 16.00 2.19 55.54
CA LYS A 278 15.92 2.18 54.07
C LYS A 278 14.88 3.19 53.58
N ALA A 279 15.17 3.84 52.45
CA ALA A 279 14.16 4.61 51.74
C ALA A 279 13.06 3.67 51.19
N PRO A 280 11.78 4.06 51.23
CA PRO A 280 10.64 3.18 50.95
C PRO A 280 10.68 2.55 49.55
N ASP A 281 9.96 1.45 49.42
CA ASP A 281 9.66 0.74 48.18
C ASP A 281 8.16 0.90 47.90
N ILE A 282 7.80 1.42 46.72
CA ILE A 282 6.43 1.81 46.39
C ILE A 282 6.10 1.27 45.01
N THR A 283 5.23 0.27 44.95
CA THR A 283 4.89 -0.45 43.72
C THR A 283 3.40 -0.42 43.44
N LEU A 284 3.04 -0.19 42.19
CA LEU A 284 1.66 -0.21 41.70
C LEU A 284 1.49 -1.38 40.73
N THR A 285 0.45 -2.18 40.93
CA THR A 285 0.12 -3.36 40.12
C THR A 285 -1.36 -3.38 39.78
N GLY A 286 -1.78 -4.22 38.83
CA GLY A 286 -3.18 -4.38 38.44
C GLY A 286 -3.45 -3.97 37.00
N ALA A 287 -4.67 -3.53 36.70
CA ALA A 287 -5.08 -3.17 35.35
C ALA A 287 -5.96 -1.91 35.32
N THR A 288 -5.80 -1.12 34.26
CA THR A 288 -6.74 -0.06 33.89
C THR A 288 -7.25 -0.29 32.47
N THR A 289 -8.51 0.02 32.23
CA THR A 289 -9.17 -0.14 30.93
C THR A 289 -9.93 1.13 30.56
N PHE A 290 -9.63 1.67 29.38
CA PHE A 290 -10.45 2.67 28.69
C PHE A 290 -11.36 1.96 27.69
N ARG A 291 -12.61 2.39 27.55
CA ARG A 291 -13.61 1.83 26.62
C ARG A 291 -14.29 2.91 25.81
N GLN A 292 -14.64 2.58 24.56
CA GLN A 292 -15.45 3.41 23.66
C GLN A 292 -14.97 4.87 23.61
N ILE A 293 -13.65 5.05 23.51
CA ILE A 293 -13.08 6.38 23.31
C ILE A 293 -13.32 6.79 21.86
N ALA A 294 -13.97 7.93 21.66
CA ALA A 294 -14.07 8.59 20.38
C ALA A 294 -13.58 10.03 20.55
N ILE A 295 -12.72 10.48 19.64
CA ILE A 295 -12.20 11.85 19.61
C ILE A 295 -12.39 12.45 18.22
N LYS A 296 -12.69 13.75 18.14
CA LYS A 296 -12.54 14.53 16.91
C LYS A 296 -11.28 15.38 17.01
N ASN A 297 -10.44 15.31 15.98
CA ASN A 297 -9.24 16.14 15.84
C ASN A 297 -9.37 17.04 14.62
N SER A 298 -9.38 18.35 14.86
CA SER A 298 -9.37 19.42 13.85
C SER A 298 -8.13 20.31 13.97
N ALA A 299 -7.12 19.90 14.74
CA ALA A 299 -5.84 20.60 14.91
C ALA A 299 -4.80 20.25 13.81
N VAL A 300 -5.18 19.42 12.84
CA VAL A 300 -4.30 18.81 11.84
C VAL A 300 -4.73 19.16 10.41
N ALA A 301 -3.79 19.08 9.47
CA ALA A 301 -3.99 19.45 8.07
C ALA A 301 -5.07 18.65 7.33
N ALA A 302 -5.46 17.48 7.83
CA ALA A 302 -6.65 16.74 7.42
C ALA A 302 -7.44 16.29 8.67
N PRO A 303 -8.53 16.97 9.06
CA PRO A 303 -9.34 16.61 10.22
C PRO A 303 -9.90 15.18 10.17
N TYR A 304 -10.07 14.56 11.34
CA TYR A 304 -10.53 13.19 11.46
C TYR A 304 -11.33 12.93 12.75
N GLN A 305 -12.13 11.87 12.73
CA GLN A 305 -12.65 11.21 13.93
C GLN A 305 -11.84 9.93 14.15
N ALA A 306 -11.37 9.70 15.38
CA ALA A 306 -10.69 8.47 15.76
C ALA A 306 -11.43 7.76 16.89
N GLU A 307 -11.58 6.45 16.73
CA GLU A 307 -12.35 5.58 17.62
C GLU A 307 -11.50 4.43 18.13
N LEU A 308 -11.75 4.05 19.38
CA LEU A 308 -11.00 3.06 20.14
C LEU A 308 -11.98 2.34 21.06
N LYS A 309 -12.37 1.12 20.67
CA LYS A 309 -13.35 0.35 21.46
C LYS A 309 -12.82 -0.01 22.85
N LYS A 310 -11.53 -0.35 22.94
CA LYS A 310 -10.89 -0.69 24.22
C LYS A 310 -9.38 -0.46 24.19
N LEU A 311 -8.84 0.14 25.24
CA LEU A 311 -7.41 0.15 25.57
C LEU A 311 -7.25 -0.42 26.98
N LYS A 312 -6.53 -1.53 27.11
CA LYS A 312 -6.17 -2.16 28.40
C LYS A 312 -4.68 -1.96 28.65
N ILE A 313 -4.34 -1.52 29.86
CA ILE A 313 -2.98 -1.33 30.34
C ILE A 313 -2.82 -2.19 31.59
N ASP A 314 -1.96 -3.21 31.51
CA ASP A 314 -1.67 -4.13 32.62
C ASP A 314 -0.35 -3.73 33.29
N LEU A 315 -0.45 -3.17 34.48
CA LEU A 315 0.68 -2.81 35.34
C LEU A 315 1.18 -4.09 36.03
N THR A 316 2.13 -4.78 35.39
CA THR A 316 2.74 -5.99 35.95
C THR A 316 3.62 -5.66 37.16
N GLN A 317 4.31 -4.52 37.12
CA GLN A 317 5.05 -3.92 38.24
C GLN A 317 5.42 -2.49 37.87
N ALA A 318 4.76 -1.46 38.40
CA ALA A 318 5.23 -0.08 38.26
C ALA A 318 5.90 0.38 39.57
N ASP A 319 7.21 0.61 39.55
CA ASP A 319 7.94 1.19 40.69
C ASP A 319 7.83 2.72 40.65
N LEU A 320 7.14 3.28 41.64
CA LEU A 320 6.93 4.72 41.79
C LEU A 320 8.14 5.42 42.44
N THR A 321 9.16 4.66 42.88
CA THR A 321 10.40 5.20 43.47
C THR A 321 11.52 5.38 42.44
N GLY A 322 11.35 4.86 41.22
CA GLY A 322 12.28 5.01 40.10
C GLY A 322 13.62 4.26 40.26
N LYS A 323 13.72 3.34 41.22
CA LYS A 323 14.91 2.53 41.55
C LYS A 323 14.95 1.20 40.77
N LYS A 324 13.78 0.68 40.42
CA LYS A 324 13.57 -0.61 39.74
C LYS A 324 12.91 -0.37 38.38
N PRO A 325 13.14 -1.24 37.37
CA PRO A 325 12.43 -1.12 36.09
C PRO A 325 10.94 -1.38 36.24
N SER A 326 10.12 -0.43 35.79
CA SER A 326 8.67 -0.58 35.68
C SER A 326 8.32 -1.43 34.46
N ARG A 327 7.42 -2.41 34.61
CA ARG A 327 6.93 -3.34 33.58
C ARG A 327 5.43 -3.19 33.38
N VAL A 328 5.05 -2.88 32.15
CA VAL A 328 3.66 -2.65 31.71
C VAL A 328 3.36 -3.53 30.49
N LYS A 329 2.11 -3.91 30.26
CA LYS A 329 1.64 -4.44 28.97
C LYS A 329 0.51 -3.57 28.44
N LEU A 330 0.39 -3.49 27.11
CA LEU A 330 -0.62 -2.66 26.47
C LEU A 330 -1.35 -3.48 25.41
N ALA A 331 -2.68 -3.36 25.36
CA ALA A 331 -3.50 -3.93 24.30
C ALA A 331 -4.60 -2.93 23.90
N MET A 332 -4.78 -2.70 22.61
CA MET A 332 -5.88 -1.92 22.04
C MET A 332 -6.70 -2.82 21.13
N ASP A 333 -8.01 -2.88 21.33
CA ASP A 333 -8.94 -3.64 20.48
C ASP A 333 -9.81 -2.65 19.68
N GLN A 334 -9.92 -2.88 18.37
CA GLN A 334 -10.67 -2.08 17.38
C GLN A 334 -10.37 -0.58 17.44
N VAL A 335 -9.30 -0.18 16.74
CA VAL A 335 -8.92 1.21 16.45
C VAL A 335 -9.40 1.58 15.04
N ALA A 336 -9.96 2.77 14.85
CA ALA A 336 -10.29 3.33 13.55
C ALA A 336 -9.96 4.82 13.49
N ILE A 337 -9.56 5.32 12.32
CA ILE A 337 -9.36 6.74 12.01
C ILE A 337 -10.09 7.01 10.69
N THR A 338 -11.13 7.82 10.74
CA THR A 338 -12.00 8.17 9.59
C THR A 338 -11.83 9.65 9.27
N ARG A 339 -11.58 9.99 8.00
CA ARG A 339 -11.40 11.39 7.57
C ARG A 339 -12.73 12.14 7.74
N ASP A 340 -12.69 13.41 8.12
CA ASP A 340 -13.91 14.20 8.33
C ASP A 340 -14.70 14.31 7.01
N GLY A 341 -15.93 13.79 6.98
CA GLY A 341 -16.76 13.69 5.78
C GLY A 341 -16.68 12.36 5.00
N GLU A 342 -15.84 11.40 5.40
CA GLU A 342 -15.84 10.03 4.85
C GLU A 342 -16.58 9.04 5.78
N ASN A 343 -17.09 7.95 5.20
CA ASN A 343 -17.74 6.86 5.95
C ASN A 343 -16.83 5.64 6.18
N GLU A 344 -15.73 5.53 5.43
CA GLU A 344 -14.77 4.42 5.54
C GLU A 344 -13.48 4.89 6.25
N PRO A 345 -12.88 4.06 7.12
CA PRO A 345 -11.67 4.45 7.85
C PRO A 345 -10.46 4.52 6.91
N ALA A 346 -9.72 5.62 7.00
CA ALA A 346 -8.40 5.79 6.37
C ALA A 346 -7.37 4.78 6.90
N LEU A 347 -7.47 4.48 8.20
CA LEU A 347 -6.68 3.51 8.93
C LEU A 347 -7.59 2.80 9.93
N ALA A 348 -7.61 1.47 9.91
CA ALA A 348 -8.28 0.64 10.90
C ALA A 348 -7.34 -0.48 11.37
N LEU A 349 -7.46 -0.90 12.63
CA LEU A 349 -6.65 -1.95 13.21
C LEU A 349 -7.49 -2.79 14.17
N ALA A 350 -7.65 -4.09 13.88
CA ALA A 350 -8.47 -4.95 14.71
C ALA A 350 -7.89 -5.12 16.12
N LYS A 351 -6.56 -5.22 16.23
CA LYS A 351 -5.86 -5.22 17.53
C LYS A 351 -4.41 -4.74 17.45
N LEU A 352 -3.99 -3.95 18.44
CA LEU A 352 -2.59 -3.69 18.78
C LEU A 352 -2.26 -4.38 20.11
N ALA A 353 -1.08 -4.98 20.24
CA ALA A 353 -0.59 -5.52 21.52
C ALA A 353 0.92 -5.30 21.68
N ILE A 354 1.35 -4.94 22.89
CA ILE A 354 2.75 -4.88 23.30
C ILE A 354 2.89 -5.75 24.55
N ASP A 355 3.59 -6.88 24.44
CA ASP A 355 3.60 -7.93 25.47
C ASP A 355 4.42 -7.59 26.72
N SER A 356 5.29 -6.59 26.61
CA SER A 356 6.13 -6.02 27.66
C SER A 356 6.62 -4.64 27.23
N ILE A 357 6.47 -3.64 28.11
CA ILE A 357 7.12 -2.33 28.05
C ILE A 357 7.89 -2.21 29.36
N THR A 358 9.22 -2.16 29.30
CA THR A 358 10.09 -2.01 30.46
C THR A 358 10.72 -0.62 30.47
N VAL A 359 10.33 0.22 31.43
CA VAL A 359 10.86 1.58 31.64
C VAL A 359 11.83 1.55 32.82
N ASN A 360 13.10 1.85 32.57
CA ASN A 360 14.11 2.03 33.61
C ASN A 360 14.52 3.51 33.67
N THR A 361 13.97 4.24 34.63
CA THR A 361 14.26 5.65 34.91
C THR A 361 15.71 5.90 35.29
N ALA A 362 16.28 5.07 36.18
CA ALA A 362 17.66 5.22 36.64
C ALA A 362 18.70 4.99 35.53
N ALA A 363 18.36 4.21 34.50
CA ALA A 363 19.22 3.97 33.34
C ALA A 363 18.76 4.73 32.06
N GLN A 364 17.74 5.57 32.15
CA GLN A 364 17.11 6.30 31.04
C GLN A 364 16.86 5.41 29.80
N ARG A 365 16.32 4.20 30.01
CA ARG A 365 16.11 3.18 28.95
C ARG A 365 14.66 2.72 28.90
N ILE A 366 14.11 2.58 27.70
CA ILE A 366 12.78 2.00 27.46
C ILE A 366 12.95 0.83 26.51
N ALA A 367 12.54 -0.37 26.92
CA ALA A 367 12.58 -1.56 26.09
C ALA A 367 11.16 -2.09 25.83
N LEU A 368 10.77 -2.13 24.56
CA LEU A 368 9.53 -2.72 24.07
C LEU A 368 9.81 -4.18 23.67
N GLY A 369 8.91 -5.08 24.05
CA GLY A 369 8.95 -6.50 23.72
C GLY A 369 8.48 -6.76 22.30
N ASN A 370 7.63 -7.77 22.15
CA ASN A 370 7.00 -8.08 20.88
C ASN A 370 5.78 -7.14 20.68
N ILE A 371 5.80 -6.35 19.61
CA ILE A 371 4.68 -5.50 19.18
C ILE A 371 3.90 -6.26 18.11
N THR A 372 2.60 -6.46 18.28
CA THR A 372 1.73 -7.13 17.29
C THR A 372 0.62 -6.18 16.81
N LEU A 373 0.43 -6.12 15.49
CA LEU A 373 -0.66 -5.42 14.81
C LEU A 373 -1.46 -6.46 14.01
N ASP A 374 -2.68 -6.80 14.45
CA ASP A 374 -3.60 -7.75 13.79
C ASP A 374 -4.62 -6.99 12.92
N ARG A 375 -4.67 -7.36 11.64
CA ARG A 375 -5.55 -6.80 10.59
C ARG A 375 -5.55 -5.27 10.60
N LEU A 376 -4.37 -4.73 10.29
CA LEU A 376 -4.23 -3.33 9.87
C LEU A 376 -4.81 -3.19 8.46
N SER A 377 -5.78 -2.31 8.28
CA SER A 377 -6.24 -1.85 6.97
C SER A 377 -5.84 -0.38 6.83
N ALA A 378 -5.21 0.00 5.71
CA ALA A 378 -4.85 1.39 5.43
C ALA A 378 -5.07 1.74 3.96
N THR A 379 -5.72 2.89 3.71
CA THR A 379 -5.90 3.46 2.38
C THR A 379 -5.01 4.69 2.23
N LEU A 380 -3.90 4.51 1.52
CA LEU A 380 -2.91 5.54 1.19
C LEU A 380 -3.29 6.20 -0.13
N ARG A 381 -3.44 7.52 -0.15
CA ARG A 381 -3.65 8.29 -1.39
C ARG A 381 -2.47 9.20 -1.65
N ARG A 382 -1.86 9.09 -2.83
CA ARG A 382 -0.93 10.11 -3.34
C ARG A 382 -1.74 11.16 -4.10
N ASP A 383 -1.79 12.38 -3.57
CA ASP A 383 -2.58 13.46 -4.16
C ASP A 383 -1.89 14.10 -5.38
N ALA A 384 -2.58 15.04 -6.04
CA ALA A 384 -2.07 15.73 -7.22
C ALA A 384 -0.81 16.59 -6.97
N SER A 385 -0.41 16.83 -5.72
CA SER A 385 0.88 17.45 -5.36
C SER A 385 2.02 16.42 -5.20
N GLY A 386 1.72 15.14 -5.37
CA GLY A 386 2.62 14.01 -5.11
C GLY A 386 2.74 13.63 -3.63
N THR A 387 1.93 14.21 -2.74
CA THR A 387 1.99 14.01 -1.29
C THR A 387 1.13 12.82 -0.85
N ILE A 388 1.61 12.00 0.08
CA ILE A 388 0.80 10.95 0.71
C ILE A 388 -0.14 11.56 1.76
N ASP A 389 -1.44 11.39 1.57
CA ASP A 389 -2.50 12.03 2.34
C ASP A 389 -2.48 11.70 3.84
N LEU A 390 -2.16 10.44 4.21
CA LEU A 390 -2.09 10.00 5.61
C LEU A 390 -1.11 10.84 6.46
N THR A 391 -0.09 11.48 5.85
CA THR A 391 0.79 12.40 6.58
C THR A 391 0.05 13.61 7.14
N ARG A 392 -0.99 14.09 6.44
CA ARG A 392 -1.80 15.24 6.84
C ARG A 392 -2.71 14.96 8.04
N LEU A 393 -2.97 13.70 8.36
CA LEU A 393 -3.66 13.30 9.59
C LEU A 393 -2.80 13.55 10.85
N PHE A 394 -1.48 13.68 10.71
CA PHE A 394 -0.55 13.84 11.83
C PHE A 394 0.22 15.17 11.82
N ASN A 395 0.18 15.91 10.70
CA ASN A 395 0.77 17.25 10.60
C ASN A 395 -0.10 18.30 11.32
N SER A 396 0.38 18.83 12.44
CA SER A 396 -0.27 19.89 13.21
C SER A 396 -0.25 21.26 12.51
N LEU A 397 -1.38 21.96 12.55
CA LEU A 397 -1.56 23.31 11.99
C LEU A 397 -0.84 24.40 12.81
N ASP A 398 -0.63 24.20 14.11
CA ASP A 398 0.05 25.16 15.01
C ASP A 398 1.54 25.38 14.68
N THR A 399 2.09 24.65 13.69
CA THR A 399 3.46 24.88 13.18
C THR A 399 3.59 26.15 12.33
N GLN A 400 2.49 26.77 11.90
CA GLN A 400 2.49 28.14 11.39
C GLN A 400 2.09 29.15 12.48
N ASN A 401 2.99 29.36 13.45
CA ASN A 401 3.02 30.59 14.21
C ASN A 401 4.06 31.53 13.56
N PRO A 402 3.66 32.56 12.78
CA PRO A 402 4.56 33.66 12.45
C PRO A 402 5.07 34.26 13.76
N ALA A 403 6.36 34.56 13.87
CA ALA A 403 6.92 35.11 15.11
C ALA A 403 6.09 36.32 15.57
N GLU A 404 5.56 36.26 16.80
CA GLU A 404 4.77 37.35 17.38
C GLU A 404 5.57 38.65 17.22
N PRO A 405 5.02 39.68 16.54
CA PRO A 405 5.69 40.96 16.47
C PRO A 405 5.82 41.49 17.91
N GLN A 406 7.04 41.62 18.41
CA GLN A 406 7.28 42.25 19.70
C GLN A 406 7.00 43.75 19.56
N ILE A 407 5.71 44.11 19.69
CA ILE A 407 5.25 45.50 19.72
C ILE A 407 5.73 46.11 21.04
N GLN A 408 6.96 46.62 21.02
CA GLN A 408 7.50 47.46 22.09
C GLN A 408 6.72 48.77 22.11
N VAL A 409 5.67 48.83 22.92
CA VAL A 409 4.83 50.03 23.07
C VAL A 409 5.64 51.13 23.75
N HIS A 410 6.33 51.95 22.96
CA HIS A 410 7.01 53.17 23.39
C HIS A 410 5.97 54.23 23.79
N VAL A 411 5.50 54.18 25.05
CA VAL A 411 4.66 55.24 25.63
C VAL A 411 5.54 56.43 26.01
N GLY A 412 5.82 57.29 25.03
CA GLY A 412 6.58 58.53 25.24
C GLY A 412 5.73 59.60 25.92
N ILE A 413 5.89 59.79 27.24
CA ILE A 413 5.41 60.97 27.97
C ILE A 413 6.61 61.88 28.28
N PRO A 414 6.74 63.06 27.66
CA PRO A 414 7.89 63.94 27.87
C PRO A 414 7.71 64.84 29.10
N ILE A 415 8.66 64.79 30.05
CA ILE A 415 8.82 65.77 31.12
C ILE A 415 10.30 66.22 31.16
N PRO A 416 10.62 67.52 31.33
CA PRO A 416 11.97 68.03 31.04
C PRO A 416 13.03 67.75 32.11
N ALA A 417 14.30 67.78 31.70
CA ALA A 417 15.44 67.49 32.55
C ALA A 417 15.78 68.59 33.58
N ARG A 418 16.42 68.20 34.69
CA ARG A 418 17.28 69.07 35.49
C ARG A 418 18.65 68.41 35.72
N LYS A 419 19.72 69.22 35.73
CA LYS A 419 21.14 68.82 35.69
C LYS A 419 21.78 68.75 37.11
N PRO A 420 23.07 68.40 37.28
CA PRO A 420 23.50 67.34 38.21
C PRO A 420 24.07 67.85 39.54
N GLY A 421 24.38 66.93 40.45
CA GLY A 421 25.05 67.21 41.73
C GLY A 421 26.10 66.17 42.14
N HIS A 422 27.37 66.54 41.93
CA HIS A 422 28.59 66.02 42.57
C HIS A 422 29.06 64.56 42.34
N ALA A 423 30.38 64.43 42.30
CA ALA A 423 31.15 63.19 42.25
C ALA A 423 32.26 63.22 43.32
N ASN A 424 32.97 62.10 43.49
CA ASN A 424 34.02 61.82 44.48
C ASN A 424 33.48 61.56 45.91
N ALA A 425 34.02 60.62 46.70
CA ALA A 425 35.28 59.88 46.56
C ALA A 425 35.09 58.36 46.65
N GLY A 426 36.08 57.59 46.17
CA GLY A 426 35.96 56.14 46.02
C GLY A 426 36.39 55.32 47.25
N ILE A 427 35.71 54.19 47.46
CA ILE A 427 36.18 53.08 48.29
C ILE A 427 36.34 51.86 47.38
N LYS A 428 37.57 51.34 47.23
CA LYS A 428 37.81 50.04 46.58
C LYS A 428 37.50 48.91 47.57
N LEU A 429 36.24 48.52 47.66
CA LEU A 429 35.86 47.21 48.18
C LEU A 429 35.77 46.23 47.02
N ALA A 430 36.48 45.10 47.14
CA ALA A 430 36.45 44.03 46.15
C ALA A 430 35.21 43.16 46.40
N GLU A 431 34.03 43.67 46.04
CA GLU A 431 32.80 42.86 46.07
C GLU A 431 32.87 41.76 45.01
N LYS A 432 33.33 40.61 45.48
CA LYS A 432 33.26 39.33 44.78
C LYS A 432 31.80 38.89 44.79
N GLU A 433 31.01 39.43 43.86
CA GLU A 433 29.63 38.99 43.62
C GLU A 433 29.57 37.44 43.65
N PRO A 434 28.70 36.85 44.46
CA PRO A 434 28.40 35.44 44.32
C PRO A 434 27.65 35.28 43.00
N LYS A 435 28.38 35.02 41.91
CA LYS A 435 27.80 34.44 40.71
C LYS A 435 26.97 33.25 41.16
N LEU A 436 25.65 33.38 41.06
CA LEU A 436 24.74 32.25 41.13
C LEU A 436 25.34 31.16 40.22
N PRO A 437 25.55 29.93 40.72
CA PRO A 437 26.03 28.87 39.87
C PRO A 437 25.03 28.76 38.72
N ALA A 438 25.50 28.97 37.48
CA ALA A 438 24.67 28.72 36.31
C ALA A 438 24.07 27.33 36.49
N PRO A 439 22.73 27.16 36.34
CA PRO A 439 22.06 25.92 36.71
C PRO A 439 22.80 24.79 36.03
N ALA A 440 23.36 23.88 36.84
CA ALA A 440 24.24 22.84 36.35
C ALA A 440 23.48 22.11 35.25
N ARG A 441 24.00 22.17 34.01
CA ARG A 441 23.47 21.39 32.91
C ARG A 441 23.59 19.94 33.37
N THR A 442 22.47 19.36 33.77
CA THR A 442 22.40 17.93 34.01
C THR A 442 22.77 17.29 32.69
N ASP A 443 23.74 16.37 32.71
CA ASP A 443 24.09 15.54 31.56
C ASP A 443 22.95 14.53 31.32
N ASN A 444 21.82 15.08 30.89
CA ASN A 444 20.55 14.42 30.77
C ASN A 444 20.58 13.60 29.48
N LYS A 445 21.20 12.42 29.58
CA LYS A 445 21.41 11.53 28.43
C LYS A 445 20.07 11.26 27.76
N PRO A 446 20.01 11.27 26.42
CA PRO A 446 18.77 10.97 25.72
C PRO A 446 18.28 9.58 26.11
N TRP A 447 16.96 9.45 26.31
CA TRP A 447 16.36 8.15 26.56
C TRP A 447 16.72 7.18 25.44
N THR A 448 17.16 5.98 25.80
CA THR A 448 17.54 4.93 24.84
C THR A 448 16.35 3.97 24.63
N PRO A 449 15.59 4.10 23.53
CA PRO A 449 14.56 3.13 23.15
C PRO A 449 15.19 1.85 22.58
N GLN A 450 14.48 0.72 22.73
CA GLN A 450 14.76 -0.53 22.04
C GLN A 450 13.45 -1.27 21.73
N ILE A 451 13.41 -2.02 20.62
CA ILE A 451 12.24 -2.82 20.22
C ILE A 451 12.70 -4.24 19.90
N LYS A 452 12.16 -5.25 20.58
CA LYS A 452 12.55 -6.65 20.33
C LYS A 452 12.04 -7.17 18.98
N SER A 453 10.75 -6.98 18.70
CA SER A 453 10.15 -7.34 17.41
C SER A 453 8.88 -6.54 17.09
N ILE A 454 8.57 -6.45 15.79
CA ILE A 454 7.29 -5.97 15.27
C ILE A 454 6.70 -7.08 14.39
N GLN A 455 5.43 -7.42 14.62
CA GLN A 455 4.66 -8.39 13.85
C GLN A 455 3.37 -7.75 13.33
N LEU A 456 3.31 -7.49 12.03
CA LEU A 456 2.09 -7.19 11.29
C LEU A 456 1.46 -8.52 10.85
N LYS A 457 0.14 -8.66 11.01
CA LYS A 457 -0.59 -9.90 10.69
C LYS A 457 -1.84 -9.63 9.87
N ALA A 458 -2.00 -10.38 8.77
CA ALA A 458 -3.14 -10.33 7.85
C ALA A 458 -3.58 -8.89 7.51
N ALA A 459 -2.62 -8.02 7.21
CA ALA A 459 -2.89 -6.63 6.88
C ALA A 459 -3.33 -6.45 5.43
N THR A 460 -3.93 -5.30 5.15
CA THR A 460 -4.37 -4.86 3.82
C THR A 460 -3.93 -3.42 3.59
N LEU A 461 -3.16 -3.18 2.53
CA LEU A 461 -2.79 -1.85 2.08
C LEU A 461 -3.45 -1.58 0.72
N ARG A 462 -4.18 -0.47 0.62
CA ARG A 462 -4.74 0.05 -0.63
C ARG A 462 -3.98 1.32 -0.98
N TYR A 463 -3.33 1.35 -2.14
CA TYR A 463 -2.61 2.52 -2.64
C TYR A 463 -3.29 3.09 -3.89
N GLU A 464 -3.66 4.37 -3.82
CA GLU A 464 -4.30 5.12 -4.90
C GLU A 464 -3.37 6.27 -5.33
N ASP A 465 -2.93 6.28 -6.59
CA ASP A 465 -2.14 7.39 -7.13
C ASP A 465 -3.02 8.35 -7.94
N LEU A 466 -3.41 9.45 -7.32
CA LEU A 466 -4.27 10.48 -7.91
C LEU A 466 -3.49 11.49 -8.77
N THR A 467 -2.16 11.34 -8.90
CA THR A 467 -1.40 12.10 -9.92
C THR A 467 -1.66 11.59 -11.34
N LEU A 468 -2.23 10.38 -11.49
CA LEU A 468 -2.39 9.68 -12.76
C LEU A 468 -3.87 9.35 -13.01
N THR A 469 -4.39 9.67 -14.20
CA THR A 469 -5.83 9.56 -14.45
C THR A 469 -6.26 8.10 -14.69
N LYS A 470 -7.18 7.60 -13.86
CA LYS A 470 -7.86 6.30 -14.02
C LYS A 470 -6.93 5.07 -13.90
N ILE A 471 -6.00 5.09 -12.95
CA ILE A 471 -5.28 3.88 -12.51
C ILE A 471 -6.14 3.07 -11.54
N SER A 472 -6.06 1.74 -11.62
CA SER A 472 -6.66 0.82 -10.65
C SER A 472 -5.83 0.79 -9.37
N PRO A 473 -6.42 0.92 -8.16
CA PRO A 473 -5.67 0.92 -6.91
C PRO A 473 -4.84 -0.35 -6.73
N MET A 474 -3.59 -0.23 -6.31
CA MET A 474 -2.81 -1.38 -5.89
C MET A 474 -3.39 -1.89 -4.57
N ILE A 475 -3.70 -3.18 -4.50
CA ILE A 475 -4.15 -3.86 -3.29
C ILE A 475 -3.08 -4.87 -2.90
N VAL A 476 -2.52 -4.69 -1.72
CA VAL A 476 -1.62 -5.65 -1.07
C VAL A 476 -2.39 -6.26 0.10
N ASP A 477 -2.86 -7.49 -0.07
CA ASP A 477 -3.65 -8.24 0.91
C ASP A 477 -2.84 -9.39 1.53
N SER A 478 -3.39 -10.00 2.59
CA SER A 478 -2.71 -11.06 3.36
C SER A 478 -1.27 -10.69 3.80
N LEU A 479 -1.02 -9.41 4.09
CA LEU A 479 0.31 -8.90 4.42
C LEU A 479 0.69 -9.27 5.86
N ASP A 480 1.60 -10.23 5.99
CA ASP A 480 2.31 -10.52 7.24
C ASP A 480 3.75 -10.01 7.14
N LEU A 481 4.20 -9.26 8.14
CA LEU A 481 5.58 -8.75 8.24
C LEU A 481 6.09 -9.01 9.66
N THR A 482 7.19 -9.72 9.79
CA THR A 482 7.93 -9.89 11.04
C THR A 482 9.29 -9.21 10.91
N LEU A 483 9.58 -8.32 11.85
CA LEU A 483 10.87 -7.66 12.05
C LEU A 483 11.39 -8.06 13.43
N GLU A 484 12.63 -8.55 13.53
CA GLU A 484 13.27 -8.92 14.80
C GLU A 484 14.65 -8.30 14.95
N ASN A 485 15.10 -8.09 16.19
CA ASN A 485 16.39 -7.46 16.52
C ASN A 485 16.50 -6.02 15.98
N ILE A 486 15.46 -5.23 16.21
CA ILE A 486 15.35 -3.86 15.69
C ILE A 486 16.23 -2.93 16.54
N ASP A 487 17.42 -2.62 16.02
CA ASP A 487 18.26 -1.56 16.57
C ASP A 487 17.92 -0.22 15.94
N LEU A 488 17.69 0.81 16.76
CA LEU A 488 17.18 2.10 16.30
C LEU A 488 18.30 3.05 15.83
N ASP A 489 19.57 2.72 16.10
CA ASP A 489 20.70 3.38 15.47
C ASP A 489 20.92 2.95 14.00
N GLY A 490 20.36 1.79 13.60
CA GLY A 490 20.47 1.22 12.25
C GLY A 490 21.81 0.59 11.91
N VAL A 491 22.71 0.42 12.89
CA VAL A 491 24.06 -0.15 12.71
C VAL A 491 24.02 -1.68 12.72
N ASN A 492 23.25 -2.27 13.65
CA ASN A 492 23.02 -3.71 13.69
C ASN A 492 21.87 -4.08 12.73
N PRO A 493 22.06 -5.05 11.80
CA PRO A 493 20.98 -5.45 10.91
C PRO A 493 19.82 -6.13 11.65
N LEU A 494 18.59 -5.69 11.38
CA LEU A 494 17.40 -6.43 11.78
C LEU A 494 17.18 -7.64 10.87
N ASN A 495 16.45 -8.64 11.37
CA ASN A 495 15.93 -9.74 10.56
C ASN A 495 14.54 -9.34 10.02
N LEU A 496 14.30 -9.55 8.73
CA LEU A 496 13.04 -9.31 8.06
C LEU A 496 12.47 -10.61 7.50
N VAL A 497 11.18 -10.84 7.69
CA VAL A 497 10.37 -11.84 6.97
C VAL A 497 9.05 -11.20 6.58
N LEU A 498 8.75 -11.13 5.30
CA LEU A 498 7.55 -10.52 4.72
C LEU A 498 6.90 -11.51 3.76
N GLN A 499 5.60 -11.74 3.90
CA GLN A 499 4.77 -12.39 2.88
C GLN A 499 3.53 -11.53 2.60
N ALA A 500 3.13 -11.44 1.34
CA ALA A 500 1.95 -10.70 0.91
C ALA A 500 1.38 -11.27 -0.39
N GLN A 501 0.11 -11.00 -0.60
CA GLN A 501 -0.60 -11.18 -1.87
C GLN A 501 -0.77 -9.81 -2.52
N VAL A 502 -0.70 -9.76 -3.86
CA VAL A 502 -0.74 -8.52 -4.64
C VAL A 502 -1.79 -8.67 -5.73
N ASN A 503 -2.74 -7.74 -5.75
CA ASN A 503 -3.86 -7.70 -6.71
C ASN A 503 -4.56 -9.07 -6.84
N GLN A 504 -4.81 -9.71 -5.69
CA GLN A 504 -5.51 -10.99 -5.50
C GLN A 504 -4.84 -12.25 -6.08
N HIS A 505 -3.77 -12.14 -6.87
CA HIS A 505 -3.19 -13.30 -7.60
C HIS A 505 -1.68 -13.45 -7.45
N GLY A 506 -0.94 -12.33 -7.44
CA GLY A 506 0.51 -12.35 -7.29
C GLY A 506 0.95 -12.65 -5.86
N ASN A 507 1.97 -13.47 -5.70
CA ASN A 507 2.56 -13.79 -4.40
C ASN A 507 3.93 -13.11 -4.25
N PHE A 508 4.11 -12.34 -3.18
CA PHE A 508 5.37 -11.71 -2.81
C PHE A 508 5.88 -12.33 -1.50
N LYS A 509 7.14 -12.76 -1.47
CA LYS A 509 7.85 -13.16 -0.25
C LYS A 509 9.27 -12.59 -0.24
N ALA A 510 9.66 -12.03 0.89
CA ALA A 510 11.02 -11.55 1.15
C ALA A 510 11.49 -12.02 2.53
N ASN A 511 12.74 -12.44 2.63
CA ASN A 511 13.36 -12.71 3.93
C ASN A 511 14.86 -12.44 3.89
N GLY A 512 15.45 -12.04 5.02
CA GLY A 512 16.88 -11.72 5.10
C GLY A 512 17.18 -10.66 6.15
N SER A 513 18.19 -9.82 5.91
CA SER A 513 18.61 -8.76 6.84
C SER A 513 18.59 -7.36 6.22
N LEU A 514 18.41 -6.35 7.08
CA LEU A 514 18.38 -4.94 6.72
C LEU A 514 19.01 -4.06 7.81
N ALA A 515 19.91 -3.17 7.41
CA ALA A 515 20.47 -2.07 8.21
C ALA A 515 20.33 -0.75 7.43
N TRP A 516 20.31 0.39 8.12
CA TRP A 516 20.16 1.72 7.51
C TRP A 516 21.30 2.70 7.82
N THR A 517 22.22 2.34 8.71
CA THR A 517 23.35 3.20 9.12
C THR A 517 24.69 2.44 9.02
N PRO A 518 25.28 2.26 7.82
CA PRO A 518 24.79 2.66 6.50
C PRO A 518 23.73 1.69 5.94
N LEU A 519 23.07 2.10 4.85
CA LEU A 519 22.13 1.24 4.14
C LEU A 519 22.81 -0.04 3.64
N SER A 520 22.29 -1.17 4.11
CA SER A 520 22.73 -2.52 3.73
C SER A 520 21.55 -3.48 3.79
N ALA A 521 21.33 -4.25 2.74
CA ALA A 521 20.28 -5.26 2.66
C ALA A 521 20.84 -6.55 2.04
N ASP A 522 20.42 -7.69 2.57
CA ASP A 522 20.75 -9.02 2.05
C ASP A 522 19.48 -9.88 2.11
N LEU A 523 18.76 -9.96 0.99
CA LEU A 523 17.37 -10.43 0.93
C LEU A 523 17.19 -11.55 -0.10
N MET A 524 16.70 -12.70 0.33
CA MET A 524 16.12 -13.71 -0.55
C MET A 524 14.68 -13.30 -0.91
N LEU A 525 14.44 -13.04 -2.19
CA LEU A 525 13.15 -12.63 -2.75
C LEU A 525 12.55 -13.76 -3.60
N ASN A 526 11.25 -13.94 -3.45
CA ASN A 526 10.43 -14.83 -4.27
C ASN A 526 9.17 -14.07 -4.69
N LEU A 527 9.09 -13.76 -5.98
CA LEU A 527 7.93 -13.19 -6.67
C LEU A 527 7.34 -14.29 -7.55
N ASP A 528 6.06 -14.59 -7.40
CA ASP A 528 5.35 -15.54 -8.26
C ASP A 528 4.07 -14.92 -8.81
N ALA A 529 3.88 -15.03 -10.12
CA ALA A 529 2.76 -14.50 -10.89
C ALA A 529 2.30 -13.06 -10.52
N ILE A 530 3.23 -12.11 -10.35
CA ILE A 530 2.87 -10.70 -10.17
C ILE A 530 2.37 -10.16 -11.53
N ASP A 531 1.10 -9.78 -11.61
CA ASP A 531 0.51 -9.17 -12.80
C ASP A 531 1.13 -7.80 -13.10
N LEU A 532 1.54 -7.59 -14.35
CA LEU A 532 2.07 -6.33 -14.86
C LEU A 532 1.00 -5.40 -15.45
N VAL A 533 -0.20 -5.90 -15.80
CA VAL A 533 -1.28 -5.12 -16.42
C VAL A 533 -1.79 -4.06 -15.44
N SER A 534 -1.96 -4.42 -14.18
CA SER A 534 -2.25 -3.52 -13.07
C SER A 534 -1.13 -2.52 -12.76
N LEU A 535 0.11 -2.80 -13.17
CA LEU A 535 1.25 -1.88 -13.02
C LEU A 535 1.40 -0.88 -14.18
N GLN A 536 0.75 -1.10 -15.34
CA GLN A 536 1.04 -0.34 -16.56
C GLN A 536 0.80 1.17 -16.43
N GLY A 537 -0.14 1.58 -15.57
CA GLY A 537 -0.49 2.99 -15.37
C GLY A 537 0.68 3.86 -14.90
N TRP A 538 1.63 3.31 -14.13
CA TRP A 538 2.82 4.03 -13.67
C TRP A 538 3.86 4.26 -14.78
N LEU A 539 3.69 3.68 -15.96
CA LEU A 539 4.49 3.99 -17.15
C LEU A 539 4.00 5.27 -17.86
N GLY A 540 2.77 5.71 -17.59
CA GLY A 540 2.14 6.87 -18.24
C GLY A 540 2.08 6.73 -19.77
N ASP A 541 2.18 7.84 -20.48
CA ASP A 541 2.11 7.88 -21.95
C ASP A 541 3.39 7.35 -22.65
N ARG A 542 4.36 6.78 -21.92
CA ARG A 542 5.63 6.27 -22.48
C ARG A 542 5.47 5.05 -23.37
N LEU A 543 4.33 4.35 -23.29
CA LEU A 543 3.97 3.26 -24.19
C LEU A 543 2.89 3.73 -25.18
N THR A 544 3.12 3.51 -26.47
CA THR A 544 2.12 3.78 -27.52
C THR A 544 1.13 2.61 -27.70
N ALA A 545 1.46 1.44 -27.12
CA ALA A 545 0.68 0.21 -27.15
C ALA A 545 0.30 -0.22 -25.72
N LEU A 546 -0.78 -1.00 -25.57
CA LEU A 546 -1.28 -1.43 -24.27
C LEU A 546 -0.69 -2.77 -23.85
N LEU A 547 -0.36 -2.90 -22.57
CA LEU A 547 -0.08 -4.21 -21.97
C LEU A 547 -1.41 -4.84 -21.57
N THR A 548 -1.72 -6.01 -22.14
CA THR A 548 -3.05 -6.66 -21.99
C THR A 548 -3.00 -7.99 -21.24
N SER A 549 -1.81 -8.56 -21.08
CA SER A 549 -1.50 -9.64 -20.13
C SER A 549 0.01 -9.69 -19.91
N GLY A 550 0.46 -10.19 -18.76
CA GLY A 550 1.88 -10.44 -18.50
C GLY A 550 2.17 -10.66 -17.02
N ASP A 551 2.63 -11.86 -16.66
CA ASP A 551 2.97 -12.23 -15.28
C ASP A 551 4.49 -12.24 -15.09
N ILE A 552 5.03 -11.42 -14.19
CA ILE A 552 6.44 -11.49 -13.80
C ILE A 552 6.63 -12.41 -12.59
N SER A 553 7.73 -13.16 -12.57
CA SER A 553 8.16 -14.00 -11.46
C SER A 553 9.68 -13.94 -11.34
N PHE A 554 10.20 -13.97 -10.11
CA PHE A 554 11.63 -13.89 -9.82
C PHE A 554 11.93 -14.66 -8.54
N ASN A 555 12.99 -15.48 -8.55
CA ASN A 555 13.46 -16.17 -7.36
C ASN A 555 14.98 -16.00 -7.26
N GLY A 556 15.46 -15.34 -6.21
CA GLY A 556 16.86 -14.97 -6.10
C GLY A 556 17.23 -14.19 -4.85
N ASN A 557 18.51 -13.85 -4.74
CA ASN A 557 19.07 -13.06 -3.65
C ASN A 557 19.46 -11.67 -4.18
N ILE A 558 19.01 -10.61 -3.51
CA ILE A 558 19.43 -9.23 -3.76
C ILE A 558 20.25 -8.75 -2.57
N LYS A 559 21.49 -8.35 -2.84
CA LYS A 559 22.37 -7.64 -1.91
C LYS A 559 22.47 -6.18 -2.35
N ALA A 560 22.26 -5.25 -1.44
CA ALA A 560 22.42 -3.82 -1.71
C ALA A 560 23.21 -3.16 -0.58
N SER A 561 24.32 -2.48 -0.85
CA SER A 561 25.11 -1.82 0.21
C SER A 561 26.00 -0.67 -0.28
N GLY A 562 26.36 0.22 0.65
CA GLY A 562 27.35 1.28 0.44
C GLY A 562 26.78 2.58 -0.14
N SER A 563 27.70 3.52 -0.41
CA SER A 563 27.41 4.85 -0.97
C SER A 563 28.47 5.20 -2.04
N PRO A 564 28.12 5.29 -3.34
CA PRO A 564 26.81 4.99 -3.94
C PRO A 564 26.34 3.55 -3.68
N LEU A 565 25.03 3.33 -3.77
CA LEU A 565 24.41 2.04 -3.44
C LEU A 565 24.74 0.99 -4.50
N LYS A 566 25.58 0.03 -4.14
CA LYS A 566 25.94 -1.11 -4.99
C LYS A 566 24.90 -2.21 -4.83
N ILE A 567 24.24 -2.56 -5.93
CA ILE A 567 23.20 -3.58 -6.02
C ILE A 567 23.76 -4.76 -6.78
N LEU A 568 23.64 -5.95 -6.21
CA LEU A 568 23.97 -7.25 -6.78
C LEU A 568 22.74 -8.16 -6.66
N ALA A 569 22.21 -8.65 -7.78
CA ALA A 569 21.02 -9.49 -7.83
C ALA A 569 21.32 -10.80 -8.57
N ASN A 570 21.20 -11.92 -7.86
CA ASN A 570 21.49 -13.27 -8.35
C ASN A 570 20.24 -14.15 -8.28
N GLY A 571 19.80 -14.74 -9.38
CA GLY A 571 18.62 -15.62 -9.36
C GLY A 571 18.15 -16.12 -10.72
N GLN A 572 16.84 -16.32 -10.83
CA GLN A 572 16.15 -16.71 -12.04
C GLN A 572 14.86 -15.88 -12.20
N GLY A 573 14.59 -15.43 -13.42
CA GLY A 573 13.40 -14.67 -13.78
C GLY A 573 12.48 -15.45 -14.70
N LYS A 574 11.20 -15.07 -14.75
CA LYS A 574 10.21 -15.58 -15.70
C LYS A 574 9.21 -14.48 -16.03
N LEU A 575 8.90 -14.32 -17.31
CA LEU A 575 7.85 -13.44 -17.82
C LEU A 575 6.91 -14.28 -18.69
N ALA A 576 5.71 -14.54 -18.18
CA ALA A 576 4.72 -15.44 -18.77
C ALA A 576 3.50 -14.68 -19.30
N ASN A 577 2.74 -15.34 -20.20
CA ASN A 577 1.45 -14.86 -20.71
C ASN A 577 1.48 -13.41 -21.22
N PHE A 578 2.59 -12.96 -21.80
CA PHE A 578 2.82 -11.56 -22.15
C PHE A 578 2.11 -11.19 -23.46
N ASN A 579 1.40 -10.06 -23.51
CA ASN A 579 0.84 -9.49 -24.76
C ASN A 579 0.86 -7.96 -24.79
N ILE A 580 1.52 -7.40 -25.81
CA ILE A 580 1.48 -5.98 -26.18
C ILE A 580 0.55 -5.80 -27.38
N PHE A 581 -0.43 -4.91 -27.23
CA PHE A 581 -1.57 -4.75 -28.13
C PHE A 581 -1.66 -3.33 -28.71
N ASP A 582 -1.80 -3.23 -30.03
CA ASP A 582 -2.03 -1.97 -30.73
C ASP A 582 -3.51 -1.59 -30.67
N SER A 583 -3.87 -0.75 -29.69
CA SER A 583 -5.27 -0.32 -29.49
C SER A 583 -5.80 0.66 -30.55
N LYS A 584 -4.94 1.16 -31.46
CA LYS A 584 -5.32 2.02 -32.58
C LYS A 584 -5.67 1.19 -33.82
N ASN A 585 -4.86 0.18 -34.12
CA ASN A 585 -5.00 -0.65 -35.31
C ASN A 585 -5.61 -2.05 -35.03
N ALA A 586 -5.97 -2.33 -33.77
CA ALA A 586 -6.70 -3.52 -33.32
C ALA A 586 -6.02 -4.87 -33.61
N TYR A 587 -4.70 -4.98 -33.36
CA TYR A 587 -3.97 -6.24 -33.44
C TYR A 587 -2.94 -6.41 -32.31
N ASP A 588 -2.58 -7.67 -32.01
CA ASP A 588 -1.43 -7.99 -31.18
C ASP A 588 -0.12 -7.64 -31.92
N LEU A 589 0.82 -6.97 -31.24
CA LEU A 589 2.15 -6.61 -31.76
C LEU A 589 3.20 -7.66 -31.39
N LEU A 590 3.19 -8.10 -30.13
CA LEU A 590 4.24 -8.94 -29.55
C LEU A 590 3.67 -9.72 -28.37
N ARG A 591 3.70 -11.06 -28.43
CA ARG A 591 3.24 -11.95 -27.36
C ARG A 591 4.12 -13.17 -27.17
N TRP A 592 4.11 -13.74 -25.97
CA TRP A 592 4.68 -15.07 -25.72
C TRP A 592 4.05 -15.73 -24.51
N LYS A 593 3.98 -17.07 -24.53
CA LYS A 593 3.49 -17.84 -23.38
C LYS A 593 4.51 -17.87 -22.24
N LYS A 594 5.81 -17.97 -22.57
CA LYS A 594 6.88 -18.09 -21.58
C LYS A 594 8.21 -17.51 -22.07
N LEU A 595 8.83 -16.69 -21.23
CA LEU A 595 10.23 -16.28 -21.32
C LEU A 595 10.86 -16.59 -19.96
N ASP A 596 11.69 -17.64 -19.86
CA ASP A 596 12.47 -17.94 -18.65
C ASP A 596 13.89 -17.37 -18.77
N ILE A 597 14.42 -16.82 -17.69
CA ILE A 597 15.80 -16.34 -17.56
C ILE A 597 16.47 -17.14 -16.44
N SER A 598 17.39 -18.04 -16.80
CA SER A 598 18.14 -18.89 -15.88
C SER A 598 19.52 -18.31 -15.60
N HIS A 599 19.92 -18.29 -14.32
CA HIS A 599 21.17 -17.72 -13.83
C HIS A 599 21.37 -16.27 -14.29
N LEU A 600 20.46 -15.40 -13.87
CA LEU A 600 20.63 -13.96 -13.90
C LEU A 600 21.61 -13.54 -12.79
N ASN A 601 22.69 -12.86 -13.15
CA ASN A 601 23.60 -12.14 -12.27
C ASN A 601 23.71 -10.69 -12.75
N PHE A 602 23.14 -9.75 -11.99
CA PHE A 602 23.17 -8.32 -12.28
C PHE A 602 23.98 -7.58 -11.21
N VAL A 603 24.85 -6.67 -11.64
CA VAL A 603 25.56 -5.69 -10.81
C VAL A 603 25.39 -4.31 -11.42
N ASN A 604 25.14 -3.28 -10.61
CA ASN A 604 24.95 -1.90 -11.12
C ASN A 604 26.25 -1.09 -11.25
N GLU A 605 27.28 -1.35 -10.44
CA GLU A 605 28.53 -0.56 -10.43
C GLU A 605 29.80 -1.41 -10.12
N PRO A 606 30.61 -1.76 -11.14
CA PRO A 606 30.38 -1.49 -12.57
C PRO A 606 29.12 -2.19 -13.07
N LEU A 607 28.45 -1.59 -14.05
CA LEU A 607 27.29 -2.20 -14.69
C LEU A 607 27.72 -3.52 -15.34
N LEU A 608 27.04 -4.61 -15.00
CA LEU A 608 27.22 -5.94 -15.59
C LEU A 608 25.87 -6.68 -15.54
N LEU A 609 25.49 -7.28 -16.65
CA LEU A 609 24.32 -8.15 -16.76
C LEU A 609 24.76 -9.47 -17.40
N ASP A 610 24.74 -10.55 -16.62
CA ASP A 610 25.22 -11.87 -17.02
C ASP A 610 24.06 -12.89 -16.92
N ILE A 611 23.81 -13.65 -17.99
CA ILE A 611 22.65 -14.55 -18.13
C ILE A 611 23.06 -15.86 -18.81
N SER A 612 23.06 -16.98 -18.09
CA SER A 612 23.46 -18.26 -18.70
C SER A 612 22.43 -18.86 -19.65
N THR A 613 21.12 -18.63 -19.50
CA THR A 613 20.14 -19.08 -20.51
C THR A 613 18.85 -18.25 -20.52
N ILE A 614 18.41 -17.85 -21.71
CA ILE A 614 17.04 -17.38 -21.96
C ILE A 614 16.29 -18.49 -22.72
N ASN A 615 15.07 -18.84 -22.29
CA ASN A 615 14.18 -19.76 -23.02
C ASN A 615 12.89 -19.02 -23.41
N LEU A 616 12.66 -18.80 -24.70
CA LEU A 616 11.46 -18.14 -25.23
C LEU A 616 10.59 -19.16 -25.97
N SER A 617 9.36 -19.40 -25.48
CA SER A 617 8.42 -20.37 -26.08
C SER A 617 7.07 -19.78 -26.44
N ASP A 618 6.53 -20.29 -27.56
CA ASP A 618 5.20 -19.95 -28.09
C ASP A 618 5.05 -18.43 -28.30
N PHE A 619 6.05 -17.85 -28.97
CA PHE A 619 6.14 -16.41 -29.22
C PHE A 619 5.53 -16.03 -30.58
N TYR A 620 4.96 -14.83 -30.66
CA TYR A 620 4.49 -14.21 -31.89
C TYR A 620 4.96 -12.75 -31.94
N ALA A 621 5.42 -12.31 -33.10
CA ALA A 621 5.69 -10.90 -33.39
C ALA A 621 5.06 -10.47 -34.72
N ARG A 622 4.45 -9.29 -34.74
CA ARG A 622 4.04 -8.59 -35.96
C ARG A 622 5.11 -7.60 -36.36
N MET A 623 5.96 -8.01 -37.29
CA MET A 623 6.99 -7.15 -37.87
C MET A 623 6.42 -6.47 -39.10
N THR A 624 6.39 -5.14 -39.12
CA THR A 624 5.89 -4.36 -40.25
C THR A 624 6.86 -3.27 -40.62
N ILE A 625 7.42 -3.35 -41.83
CA ILE A 625 8.14 -2.24 -42.45
C ILE A 625 7.09 -1.25 -42.92
N LEU A 626 7.20 -0.01 -42.46
CA LEU A 626 6.30 1.09 -42.78
C LEU A 626 6.73 1.77 -44.09
N PRO A 627 5.88 2.61 -44.71
CA PRO A 627 6.20 3.27 -45.98
C PRO A 627 7.42 4.22 -45.95
N ASP A 628 7.96 4.53 -44.77
CA ASP A 628 9.21 5.28 -44.55
C ASP A 628 10.44 4.39 -44.33
N GLY A 629 10.29 3.06 -44.49
CA GLY A 629 11.34 2.07 -44.22
C GLY A 629 11.55 1.74 -42.73
N SER A 630 10.81 2.37 -41.82
CA SER A 630 10.94 2.11 -40.37
C SER A 630 10.16 0.87 -39.92
N LEU A 631 10.65 0.20 -38.87
CA LEU A 631 9.96 -0.96 -38.28
C LEU A 631 8.98 -0.51 -37.21
N ASN A 632 7.71 -0.94 -37.31
CA ASN A 632 6.64 -0.66 -36.33
C ASN A 632 7.04 -0.91 -34.87
N LEU A 633 7.81 -1.96 -34.58
CA LEU A 633 8.23 -2.31 -33.21
C LEU A 633 9.13 -1.23 -32.56
N LYS A 634 9.80 -0.37 -33.35
CA LYS A 634 10.55 0.79 -32.83
C LYS A 634 9.65 1.85 -32.18
N GLN A 635 8.35 1.83 -32.44
CA GLN A 635 7.40 2.86 -31.99
C GLN A 635 6.69 2.49 -30.67
N ILE A 636 6.89 1.28 -30.13
CA ILE A 636 6.21 0.79 -28.91
C ILE A 636 6.53 1.66 -27.69
N ILE A 637 7.81 2.03 -27.54
CA ILE A 637 8.28 2.96 -26.51
C ILE A 637 8.42 4.34 -27.16
N GLN A 638 7.79 5.35 -26.57
CA GLN A 638 7.99 6.73 -26.99
C GLN A 638 9.34 7.23 -26.46
N SER A 639 10.38 7.15 -27.29
CA SER A 639 11.59 7.96 -27.08
C SER A 639 11.19 9.43 -27.01
N GLU A 640 11.57 10.12 -25.93
CA GLU A 640 11.37 11.56 -25.84
C GLU A 640 12.06 12.23 -27.03
N LYS A 641 11.26 12.87 -27.90
CA LYS A 641 11.79 13.58 -29.05
C LYS A 641 12.40 14.88 -28.56
N THR A 642 13.67 14.82 -28.13
CA THR A 642 14.48 15.98 -27.77
C THR A 642 14.27 17.06 -28.82
N ALA A 643 13.59 18.14 -28.45
CA ALA A 643 13.13 19.10 -29.43
C ALA A 643 14.35 19.75 -30.10
N GLU A 644 14.43 19.63 -31.43
CA GLU A 644 15.39 20.36 -32.25
C GLU A 644 15.03 21.85 -32.29
N SER A 645 15.20 22.51 -31.14
CA SER A 645 15.30 23.96 -31.04
C SER A 645 16.54 24.36 -31.84
N GLY A 646 16.34 24.68 -33.12
CA GLY A 646 17.37 25.06 -34.06
C GLY A 646 18.09 26.34 -33.66
N ILE A 647 19.08 26.22 -32.78
CA ILE A 647 20.09 27.23 -32.50
C ILE A 647 21.43 26.61 -32.86
N ALA A 648 21.94 26.94 -34.04
CA ALA A 648 23.32 26.67 -34.41
C ALA A 648 24.24 27.57 -33.57
N VAL A 649 24.56 27.14 -32.35
CA VAL A 649 25.61 27.76 -31.55
C VAL A 649 26.95 27.40 -32.20
N ALA A 650 27.67 28.41 -32.67
CA ALA A 650 28.93 28.21 -33.37
C ALA A 650 29.97 27.50 -32.50
N ALA A 651 30.89 26.78 -33.14
CA ALA A 651 31.98 26.10 -32.45
C ALA A 651 32.83 27.08 -31.64
N VAL A 652 33.00 26.78 -30.35
CA VAL A 652 34.01 27.39 -29.50
C VAL A 652 34.95 26.28 -29.08
N GLU A 653 36.14 26.24 -29.67
CA GLU A 653 37.22 25.38 -29.19
C GLU A 653 37.59 25.82 -27.75
N SER A 654 37.53 24.87 -26.81
CA SER A 654 38.00 25.10 -25.45
C SER A 654 38.80 23.88 -24.99
N THR A 655 40.10 24.04 -24.89
CA THR A 655 41.05 23.02 -24.46
C THR A 655 41.01 22.86 -22.94
N GLY A 656 40.09 22.02 -22.45
CA GLY A 656 39.94 21.69 -21.04
C GLY A 656 39.75 20.19 -20.80
N ASN A 657 40.43 19.63 -19.79
CA ASN A 657 40.36 18.22 -19.44
C ASN A 657 38.97 17.84 -18.89
N THR A 658 38.06 17.39 -19.76
CA THR A 658 36.99 16.47 -19.36
C THR A 658 37.58 15.06 -19.39
N PRO A 659 37.49 14.25 -18.31
CA PRO A 659 37.88 12.85 -18.39
C PRO A 659 36.97 12.17 -19.41
N ALA A 660 37.56 11.59 -20.46
CA ALA A 660 36.80 10.92 -21.50
C ALA A 660 36.01 9.76 -20.86
N ALA A 661 34.68 9.88 -20.86
CA ALA A 661 33.83 8.74 -20.59
C ALA A 661 34.18 7.67 -21.62
N SER A 662 34.74 6.55 -21.16
CA SER A 662 35.11 5.47 -22.04
C SER A 662 33.88 5.01 -22.80
N LYS A 663 34.05 4.73 -24.11
CA LYS A 663 33.11 3.90 -24.85
C LYS A 663 33.25 2.46 -24.35
N GLY A 664 32.80 2.23 -23.11
CA GLY A 664 32.77 0.92 -22.50
C GLY A 664 31.85 0.01 -23.30
N GLU A 665 32.34 -1.18 -23.59
CA GLU A 665 31.58 -2.26 -24.22
C GLU A 665 30.26 -2.50 -23.47
N THR A 666 29.15 -2.64 -24.20
CA THR A 666 27.80 -2.81 -23.63
C THR A 666 27.79 -4.02 -22.69
N PRO A 667 27.73 -3.86 -21.36
CA PRO A 667 28.20 -4.90 -20.44
C PRO A 667 27.14 -5.96 -20.16
N VAL A 668 26.78 -6.69 -21.21
CA VAL A 668 25.70 -7.68 -21.27
C VAL A 668 26.26 -8.98 -21.86
N HIS A 669 26.16 -10.07 -21.10
CA HIS A 669 26.53 -11.42 -21.51
C HIS A 669 25.31 -12.33 -21.50
N ILE A 670 25.11 -13.08 -22.59
CA ILE A 670 24.03 -14.07 -22.69
C ILE A 670 24.60 -15.35 -23.32
N ASP A 671 24.85 -16.40 -22.53
CA ASP A 671 25.53 -17.60 -23.05
C ASP A 671 24.69 -18.31 -24.13
N LYS A 672 23.37 -18.39 -23.93
CA LYS A 672 22.40 -19.02 -24.84
C LYS A 672 21.02 -18.40 -24.76
N ILE A 673 20.38 -18.29 -25.91
CA ILE A 673 18.95 -18.02 -26.10
C ILE A 673 18.37 -19.21 -26.86
N PHE A 674 17.43 -19.94 -26.26
CA PHE A 674 16.66 -20.98 -26.94
C PHE A 674 15.31 -20.43 -27.40
N LEU A 675 14.98 -20.69 -28.66
CA LEU A 675 13.73 -20.34 -29.31
C LEU A 675 12.90 -21.62 -29.50
N LYS A 676 11.59 -21.55 -29.26
CA LYS A 676 10.68 -22.68 -29.47
C LYS A 676 9.30 -22.21 -29.97
N ASN A 677 8.83 -22.84 -31.05
CA ASN A 677 7.47 -22.66 -31.57
C ASN A 677 7.09 -21.20 -31.84
N GLY A 678 8.02 -20.44 -32.45
CA GLY A 678 7.81 -19.04 -32.78
C GLY A 678 7.00 -18.81 -34.06
N ASN A 679 6.30 -17.69 -34.09
CA ASN A 679 5.65 -17.12 -35.26
C ASN A 679 6.17 -15.69 -35.50
N ILE A 680 6.45 -15.33 -36.76
CA ILE A 680 6.66 -13.94 -37.16
C ILE A 680 5.77 -13.65 -38.36
N ASN A 681 4.79 -12.78 -38.16
CA ASN A 681 3.97 -12.21 -39.23
C ASN A 681 4.70 -10.97 -39.75
N PHE A 682 5.25 -11.08 -40.95
CA PHE A 682 6.03 -10.04 -41.63
C PHE A 682 5.19 -9.37 -42.72
N ASN A 683 5.23 -8.04 -42.77
CA ASN A 683 4.47 -7.22 -43.73
C ASN A 683 5.34 -6.04 -44.18
N ASP A 684 5.64 -5.94 -45.47
CA ASP A 684 6.40 -4.83 -46.05
C ASP A 684 5.45 -3.88 -46.80
N ARG A 685 5.34 -2.66 -46.26
CA ARG A 685 4.51 -1.56 -46.78
C ARG A 685 5.32 -0.45 -47.46
N PHE A 686 6.63 -0.63 -47.61
CA PHE A 686 7.49 0.17 -48.49
C PHE A 686 7.36 -0.28 -49.95
N ILE A 687 6.96 -1.54 -50.17
CA ILE A 687 6.52 -2.07 -51.46
C ILE A 687 5.00 -1.88 -51.63
N LYS A 688 4.55 -1.75 -52.87
CA LYS A 688 3.12 -1.67 -53.25
C LYS A 688 2.87 -2.57 -54.47
N PRO A 689 1.86 -3.47 -54.44
CA PRO A 689 1.06 -3.87 -53.28
C PRO A 689 1.92 -4.39 -52.10
N ASN A 690 1.34 -4.47 -50.90
CA ASN A 690 2.13 -4.80 -49.69
C ASN A 690 2.56 -6.28 -49.72
N TYR A 691 3.87 -6.56 -49.59
CA TYR A 691 4.37 -7.94 -49.47
C TYR A 691 4.12 -8.50 -48.08
N ARG A 692 3.75 -9.78 -47.98
CA ARG A 692 3.44 -10.45 -46.71
C ARG A 692 4.10 -11.83 -46.64
N ALA A 693 4.62 -12.18 -45.46
CA ALA A 693 5.18 -13.50 -45.18
C ALA A 693 4.87 -13.94 -43.74
N ASN A 694 4.74 -15.25 -43.52
CA ASN A 694 4.43 -15.82 -42.22
C ASN A 694 5.47 -16.89 -41.87
N LEU A 695 6.43 -16.55 -41.02
CA LEU A 695 7.44 -17.50 -40.52
C LEU A 695 6.84 -18.26 -39.33
N THR A 696 6.98 -19.58 -39.32
CA THR A 696 6.27 -20.47 -38.40
C THR A 696 7.17 -21.56 -37.83
N ALA A 697 6.77 -22.13 -36.69
CA ALA A 697 7.49 -23.16 -35.94
C ALA A 697 8.93 -22.79 -35.54
N LEU A 698 9.28 -21.49 -35.55
CA LEU A 698 10.65 -20.99 -35.36
C LEU A 698 11.25 -21.51 -34.05
N SER A 699 12.29 -22.34 -34.16
CA SER A 699 12.89 -23.06 -33.05
C SER A 699 14.40 -23.22 -33.28
N GLY A 700 15.21 -23.13 -32.23
CA GLY A 700 16.67 -23.17 -32.35
C GLY A 700 17.40 -22.50 -31.20
N GLN A 701 18.64 -22.08 -31.46
CA GLN A 701 19.50 -21.42 -30.48
C GLN A 701 20.28 -20.24 -31.07
N VAL A 702 20.54 -19.23 -30.23
CA VAL A 702 21.45 -18.10 -30.51
C VAL A 702 22.37 -17.91 -29.32
N GLY A 703 23.68 -17.74 -29.55
CA GLY A 703 24.66 -17.42 -28.52
C GLY A 703 26.02 -18.11 -28.69
N PRO A 704 27.01 -17.76 -27.85
CA PRO A 704 26.91 -16.76 -26.79
C PRO A 704 26.99 -15.34 -27.34
N LEU A 705 26.17 -14.43 -26.81
CA LEU A 705 26.21 -13.01 -27.15
C LEU A 705 27.03 -12.28 -26.09
N TYR A 706 28.21 -11.80 -26.49
CA TYR A 706 29.09 -10.96 -25.69
C TYR A 706 29.59 -9.80 -26.58
N PRO A 707 30.01 -8.66 -26.00
CA PRO A 707 30.63 -7.59 -26.79
C PRO A 707 31.94 -8.03 -27.43
N GLY A 708 32.16 -7.64 -28.69
CA GLY A 708 33.40 -7.89 -29.43
C GLY A 708 33.65 -9.36 -29.75
N LYS A 709 32.60 -10.20 -29.76
CA LYS A 709 32.66 -11.64 -29.99
C LYS A 709 31.41 -12.14 -30.71
N SER A 710 31.57 -12.64 -31.93
CA SER A 710 30.48 -13.23 -32.69
C SER A 710 29.93 -14.50 -32.02
N GLY A 711 28.67 -14.45 -31.59
CA GLY A 711 27.90 -15.60 -31.12
C GLY A 711 27.37 -16.44 -32.28
N LYS A 712 27.06 -17.72 -32.06
CA LYS A 712 26.49 -18.58 -33.11
C LYS A 712 24.98 -18.40 -33.24
N ILE A 713 24.47 -18.60 -34.45
CA ILE A 713 23.05 -18.75 -34.76
C ILE A 713 22.83 -20.16 -35.32
N ASP A 714 21.77 -20.83 -34.88
CA ASP A 714 21.21 -22.03 -35.51
C ASP A 714 19.69 -22.07 -35.28
N ILE A 715 18.92 -21.61 -36.27
CA ILE A 715 17.46 -21.45 -36.20
C ILE A 715 16.81 -22.22 -37.36
N HIS A 716 15.79 -22.99 -37.05
CA HIS A 716 14.97 -23.74 -38.00
C HIS A 716 13.50 -23.27 -37.93
N GLY A 717 12.77 -23.40 -39.03
CA GLY A 717 11.34 -23.08 -39.09
C GLY A 717 10.74 -23.35 -40.47
N MET A 718 9.59 -22.77 -40.76
CA MET A 718 8.91 -22.90 -42.05
C MET A 718 8.35 -21.56 -42.52
N VAL A 719 8.64 -21.17 -43.75
CA VAL A 719 7.98 -20.07 -44.46
C VAL A 719 6.59 -20.55 -44.90
N SER A 720 5.56 -19.77 -44.58
CA SER A 720 4.16 -20.01 -44.96
C SER A 720 3.62 -21.40 -44.58
N LYS A 721 4.15 -21.99 -43.49
CA LYS A 721 3.90 -23.35 -42.97
C LYS A 721 4.39 -24.54 -43.81
N THR A 722 4.88 -24.33 -45.04
CA THR A 722 5.14 -25.44 -46.00
C THR A 722 6.54 -25.51 -46.58
N ALA A 723 7.31 -24.42 -46.52
CA ALA A 723 8.65 -24.31 -47.09
C ALA A 723 9.71 -24.30 -45.96
N PRO A 724 10.51 -25.36 -45.79
CA PRO A 724 11.49 -25.45 -44.70
C PRO A 724 12.56 -24.35 -44.79
N LEU A 725 12.88 -23.76 -43.64
CA LEU A 725 13.87 -22.70 -43.46
C LEU A 725 14.91 -23.13 -42.41
N GLN A 726 16.20 -22.94 -42.72
CA GLN A 726 17.32 -23.05 -41.79
C GLN A 726 18.19 -21.79 -41.91
N ILE A 727 18.60 -21.23 -40.78
CA ILE A 727 19.49 -20.07 -40.69
C ILE A 727 20.61 -20.44 -39.71
N SER A 728 21.85 -20.49 -40.18
CA SER A 728 23.01 -20.87 -39.37
C SER A 728 24.20 -19.96 -39.67
N GLY A 729 25.00 -19.63 -38.65
CA GLY A 729 26.09 -18.67 -38.82
C GLY A 729 26.60 -18.05 -37.52
N THR A 730 27.10 -16.83 -37.60
CA THR A 730 27.50 -16.01 -36.45
C THR A 730 27.05 -14.55 -36.55
N ILE A 731 26.94 -13.88 -35.40
CA ILE A 731 26.59 -12.45 -35.26
C ILE A 731 27.26 -11.84 -34.02
N ASP A 732 27.78 -10.62 -34.13
CA ASP A 732 27.99 -9.73 -32.98
C ASP A 732 26.99 -8.56 -33.06
N PRO A 733 25.99 -8.51 -32.16
CA PRO A 733 25.00 -7.44 -32.11
C PRO A 733 25.35 -6.33 -31.11
N PHE A 734 26.50 -6.42 -30.41
CA PHE A 734 26.91 -5.52 -29.32
C PHE A 734 28.20 -4.75 -29.63
N SER A 735 28.94 -5.14 -30.67
CA SER A 735 30.03 -4.36 -31.26
C SER A 735 29.55 -3.02 -31.84
N ALA A 736 30.47 -2.04 -31.94
CA ALA A 736 30.16 -0.71 -32.48
C ALA A 736 29.82 -0.69 -33.98
N GLU A 737 30.21 -1.74 -34.71
CA GLU A 737 29.82 -2.03 -36.08
C GLU A 737 29.26 -3.46 -36.12
N LEU A 738 28.23 -3.71 -36.92
CA LEU A 738 27.59 -5.02 -37.04
C LEU A 738 28.54 -6.01 -37.73
N LEU A 739 28.91 -7.09 -37.03
CA LEU A 739 29.63 -8.22 -37.60
C LEU A 739 28.66 -9.40 -37.77
N LEU A 740 28.64 -9.99 -38.97
CA LEU A 740 27.65 -11.01 -39.34
C LEU A 740 28.24 -11.95 -40.39
N ASP A 741 27.99 -13.26 -40.26
CA ASP A 741 28.33 -14.30 -41.25
C ASP A 741 27.24 -15.36 -41.19
N ILE A 742 26.23 -15.27 -42.06
CA ILE A 742 25.01 -16.08 -41.99
C ILE A 742 24.72 -16.78 -43.31
N VAL A 743 24.66 -18.11 -43.23
CA VAL A 743 24.11 -18.99 -44.27
C VAL A 743 22.63 -19.25 -43.96
N ALA A 744 21.75 -18.80 -44.85
CA ALA A 744 20.32 -19.12 -44.82
C ALA A 744 19.96 -20.04 -46.00
N LYS A 745 19.28 -21.14 -45.69
CA LYS A 745 18.80 -22.14 -46.63
C LYS A 745 17.29 -22.27 -46.54
N VAL A 746 16.63 -22.23 -47.67
CA VAL A 746 15.18 -22.35 -47.76
C VAL A 746 14.80 -23.18 -48.97
N LYS A 747 13.79 -24.05 -48.84
CA LYS A 747 13.36 -24.97 -49.91
C LYS A 747 11.87 -24.80 -50.21
N ASP A 748 11.53 -24.85 -51.50
CA ASP A 748 10.15 -24.92 -52.03
C ASP A 748 9.19 -23.78 -51.62
N ILE A 749 9.66 -22.53 -51.45
CA ILE A 749 8.73 -21.40 -51.23
C ILE A 749 7.90 -21.17 -52.50
N ASP A 750 6.58 -21.09 -52.39
CA ASP A 750 5.72 -20.59 -53.48
C ASP A 750 6.16 -19.17 -53.90
N LEU A 751 6.38 -18.95 -55.20
CA LEU A 751 6.86 -17.67 -55.73
C LEU A 751 5.80 -16.57 -55.97
N PRO A 752 4.51 -16.84 -56.28
CA PRO A 752 3.54 -15.78 -56.56
C PRO A 752 3.42 -14.67 -55.48
N PRO A 753 3.55 -14.94 -54.16
CA PRO A 753 3.59 -13.89 -53.14
C PRO A 753 4.74 -12.87 -53.29
N PHE A 754 5.80 -13.17 -54.04
CA PHE A 754 6.91 -12.24 -54.32
C PHE A 754 6.61 -11.29 -55.49
N SER A 755 5.46 -11.43 -56.16
CA SER A 755 5.02 -10.55 -57.26
C SER A 755 5.11 -9.04 -56.97
N PRO A 756 4.94 -8.53 -55.73
CA PRO A 756 5.12 -7.09 -55.48
C PRO A 756 6.58 -6.61 -55.63
N TYR A 757 7.56 -7.44 -55.27
CA TYR A 757 8.98 -7.11 -55.48
C TYR A 757 9.37 -7.24 -56.96
N SER A 758 8.89 -8.28 -57.66
CA SER A 758 9.18 -8.43 -59.10
C SER A 758 8.43 -7.39 -59.93
N GLY A 759 7.21 -7.00 -59.56
CA GLY A 759 6.50 -5.90 -60.20
C GLY A 759 7.27 -4.58 -60.09
N LYS A 760 7.75 -4.24 -58.89
CA LYS A 760 8.53 -3.01 -58.66
C LYS A 760 9.90 -3.00 -59.35
N TYR A 761 10.71 -4.05 -59.18
CA TYR A 761 12.12 -4.02 -59.60
C TYR A 761 12.42 -4.76 -60.92
N ILE A 762 11.50 -5.61 -61.39
CA ILE A 762 11.67 -6.45 -62.58
C ILE A 762 10.60 -6.12 -63.66
N GLY A 763 9.49 -5.48 -63.29
CA GLY A 763 8.41 -5.06 -64.20
C GLY A 763 7.42 -6.15 -64.59
N TYR A 764 7.36 -7.28 -63.85
CA TYR A 764 6.46 -8.41 -64.14
C TYR A 764 5.97 -9.08 -62.85
N ALA A 765 4.73 -9.57 -62.87
CA ALA A 765 4.17 -10.45 -61.84
C ALA A 765 4.67 -11.90 -62.01
N ILE A 766 4.45 -12.75 -61.00
CA ILE A 766 4.79 -14.17 -61.03
C ILE A 766 3.50 -15.00 -60.97
N GLU A 767 3.14 -15.61 -62.11
CA GLU A 767 2.02 -16.54 -62.25
C GLU A 767 2.25 -17.80 -61.39
N LYS A 768 3.41 -18.45 -61.57
CA LYS A 768 3.72 -19.73 -60.92
C LYS A 768 5.23 -19.90 -60.70
N GLY A 769 5.57 -20.62 -59.64
CA GLY A 769 6.87 -21.26 -59.47
C GLY A 769 7.19 -21.56 -58.01
N LYS A 770 8.32 -22.23 -57.78
CA LYS A 770 8.89 -22.41 -56.45
C LYS A 770 10.34 -21.98 -56.38
N LEU A 771 10.72 -21.41 -55.24
CA LEU A 771 12.06 -20.93 -54.92
C LEU A 771 12.70 -21.83 -53.87
N SER A 772 13.89 -22.34 -54.18
CA SER A 772 14.85 -22.79 -53.18
C SER A 772 16.10 -21.92 -53.26
N ALA A 773 16.65 -21.50 -52.12
CA ALA A 773 17.84 -20.65 -52.07
C ALA A 773 18.81 -21.10 -50.98
N ASP A 774 20.10 -20.97 -51.29
CA ASP A 774 21.22 -21.13 -50.37
C ASP A 774 22.05 -19.84 -50.46
N VAL A 775 21.83 -18.94 -49.51
CA VAL A 775 22.42 -17.60 -49.49
C VAL A 775 23.40 -17.49 -48.32
N ASN A 776 24.60 -16.96 -48.56
CA ASN A 776 25.58 -16.67 -47.53
C ASN A 776 25.91 -15.17 -47.51
N TYR A 777 25.58 -14.48 -46.42
CA TYR A 777 25.81 -13.04 -46.24
C TYR A 777 26.84 -12.80 -45.14
N GLN A 778 27.94 -12.13 -45.48
CA GLN A 778 28.99 -11.67 -44.56
C GLN A 778 28.98 -10.14 -44.52
N ILE A 779 28.96 -9.56 -43.31
CA ILE A 779 29.12 -8.11 -43.07
C ILE A 779 30.33 -7.90 -42.17
N GLU A 780 31.29 -7.11 -42.65
CA GLU A 780 32.54 -6.81 -41.96
C GLU A 780 33.03 -5.40 -42.32
N ASN A 781 33.40 -4.58 -41.33
CA ASN A 781 33.81 -3.17 -41.51
C ASN A 781 32.84 -2.31 -42.37
N GLY A 782 31.53 -2.55 -42.23
CA GLY A 782 30.49 -1.87 -43.04
C GLY A 782 30.37 -2.30 -44.51
N ALA A 783 31.13 -3.31 -44.94
CA ALA A 783 30.99 -3.91 -46.27
C ALA A 783 30.17 -5.22 -46.22
N LEU A 784 29.23 -5.36 -47.15
CA LEU A 784 28.48 -6.59 -47.39
C LEU A 784 29.16 -7.40 -48.52
N ILE A 785 29.36 -8.69 -48.27
CA ILE A 785 29.64 -9.71 -49.27
C ILE A 785 28.51 -10.73 -49.22
N ALA A 786 27.90 -11.03 -50.35
CA ALA A 786 26.77 -11.96 -50.43
C ALA A 786 26.96 -12.96 -51.58
N ASP A 787 26.78 -14.25 -51.29
CA ASP A 787 26.86 -15.35 -52.24
C ASP A 787 25.48 -16.03 -52.35
N ASN A 788 24.74 -15.77 -53.43
CA ASN A 788 23.38 -16.29 -53.60
C ASN A 788 23.34 -17.42 -54.62
N LYS A 789 22.89 -18.61 -54.20
CA LYS A 789 22.54 -19.72 -55.11
C LYS A 789 21.03 -19.87 -55.11
N ILE A 790 20.42 -19.70 -56.27
CA ILE A 790 18.97 -19.65 -56.46
C ILE A 790 18.56 -20.76 -57.43
N PHE A 791 17.62 -21.59 -57.00
CA PHE A 791 16.98 -22.62 -57.80
C PHE A 791 15.48 -22.30 -57.92
N LEU A 792 14.98 -22.22 -59.14
CA LEU A 792 13.55 -22.00 -59.42
C LEU A 792 12.97 -23.24 -60.11
N ASP A 793 11.88 -23.79 -59.58
CA ASP A 793 11.13 -24.88 -60.22
C ASP A 793 9.81 -24.37 -60.81
N GLN A 794 9.45 -24.88 -61.99
CA GLN A 794 8.29 -24.50 -62.81
C GLN A 794 8.01 -22.99 -62.91
N PHE A 795 9.05 -22.16 -62.91
CA PHE A 795 8.90 -20.70 -62.91
C PHE A 795 8.29 -20.15 -64.21
N THR A 796 7.26 -19.33 -64.08
CA THR A 796 6.58 -18.62 -65.17
C THR A 796 6.23 -17.20 -64.71
N LEU A 797 6.51 -16.20 -65.56
CA LEU A 797 6.06 -14.83 -65.35
C LEU A 797 4.61 -14.68 -65.80
N GLY A 798 3.83 -13.94 -65.03
CA GLY A 798 2.52 -13.45 -65.44
C GLY A 798 2.62 -12.09 -66.15
N ASP A 799 1.59 -11.27 -65.98
CA ASP A 799 1.47 -9.98 -66.64
C ASP A 799 2.60 -8.97 -66.33
N LYS A 800 2.79 -8.04 -67.26
CA LYS A 800 3.73 -6.92 -67.13
C LYS A 800 3.16 -5.87 -66.18
N VAL A 801 3.96 -5.49 -65.20
CA VAL A 801 3.65 -4.44 -64.21
C VAL A 801 4.43 -3.17 -64.60
N ASP A 802 3.74 -2.03 -64.69
CA ASP A 802 4.41 -0.74 -64.91
C ASP A 802 5.03 -0.21 -63.62
N SER A 803 6.34 0.06 -63.65
CA SER A 803 7.09 0.65 -62.54
C SER A 803 8.27 1.46 -63.05
N GLU A 804 8.56 2.58 -62.38
CA GLU A 804 9.72 3.45 -62.67
C GLU A 804 11.05 2.83 -62.17
N ASP A 805 10.99 1.95 -61.17
CA ASP A 805 12.16 1.26 -60.58
C ASP A 805 12.58 -0.02 -61.35
N ALA A 806 11.85 -0.40 -62.41
CA ALA A 806 12.03 -1.69 -63.07
C ALA A 806 13.19 -1.72 -64.09
N VAL A 807 14.01 -2.78 -64.04
CA VAL A 807 15.14 -2.93 -64.97
C VAL A 807 14.66 -3.33 -66.38
N SER A 808 14.98 -2.52 -67.38
CA SER A 808 14.64 -2.77 -68.79
C SER A 808 15.43 -3.95 -69.39
N LEU A 809 14.86 -5.16 -69.33
CA LEU A 809 15.46 -6.41 -69.80
C LEU A 809 14.46 -7.28 -70.60
N PRO A 810 14.91 -8.02 -71.63
CA PRO A 810 14.09 -8.98 -72.39
C PRO A 810 13.90 -10.30 -71.61
N LEU A 811 13.22 -10.23 -70.47
CA LEU A 811 13.18 -11.28 -69.45
C LEU A 811 12.57 -12.59 -69.92
N SER A 812 11.53 -12.55 -70.75
CA SER A 812 10.89 -13.75 -71.31
C SER A 812 11.86 -14.60 -72.14
N LEU A 813 12.74 -13.96 -72.92
CA LEU A 813 13.81 -14.63 -73.65
C LEU A 813 14.87 -15.18 -72.69
N ALA A 814 15.29 -14.40 -71.69
CA ALA A 814 16.29 -14.82 -70.71
C ALA A 814 15.81 -16.08 -69.94
N ILE A 815 14.58 -16.06 -69.42
CA ILE A 815 13.96 -17.20 -68.72
C ILE A 815 13.87 -18.42 -69.63
N THR A 816 13.45 -18.25 -70.88
CA THR A 816 13.35 -19.36 -71.86
C THR A 816 14.72 -19.99 -72.17
N LEU A 817 15.81 -19.21 -72.10
CA LEU A 817 17.18 -19.72 -72.28
C LEU A 817 17.77 -20.35 -71.00
N LEU A 818 17.33 -19.92 -69.83
CA LEU A 818 17.78 -20.41 -68.52
C LEU A 818 17.02 -21.66 -68.03
N LYS A 819 15.78 -21.86 -68.51
CA LYS A 819 14.88 -22.96 -68.11
C LYS A 819 15.26 -24.27 -68.81
N ASN A 820 15.59 -25.29 -68.02
CA ASN A 820 15.99 -26.59 -68.54
C ASN A 820 14.78 -27.46 -68.97
N ARG A 821 15.04 -28.66 -69.50
CA ARG A 821 14.00 -29.59 -70.02
C ARG A 821 12.97 -30.07 -69.00
N ARG A 822 13.18 -29.84 -67.70
CA ARG A 822 12.22 -30.16 -66.63
C ARG A 822 11.42 -28.95 -66.16
N GLY A 823 11.81 -27.75 -66.55
CA GLY A 823 11.25 -26.49 -66.05
C GLY A 823 12.10 -25.81 -64.97
N GLU A 824 13.26 -26.36 -64.63
CA GLU A 824 14.15 -25.88 -63.56
C GLU A 824 15.08 -24.77 -64.08
N ILE A 825 15.38 -23.76 -63.25
CA ILE A 825 16.36 -22.68 -63.49
C ILE A 825 17.36 -22.66 -62.33
N ASN A 826 18.66 -22.50 -62.63
CA ASN A 826 19.72 -22.37 -61.63
C ASN A 826 20.49 -21.06 -61.86
N LEU A 827 20.64 -20.24 -60.82
CA LEU A 827 21.32 -18.95 -60.86
C LEU A 827 22.34 -18.84 -59.72
N HIS A 828 23.46 -18.19 -60.01
CA HIS A 828 24.50 -17.86 -59.03
C HIS A 828 24.78 -16.36 -59.11
N LEU A 829 24.43 -15.62 -58.05
CA LEU A 829 24.45 -14.15 -58.02
C LEU A 829 25.32 -13.65 -56.85
N PRO A 830 26.64 -13.56 -57.03
CA PRO A 830 27.53 -12.93 -56.05
C PRO A 830 27.36 -11.40 -56.07
N LEU A 831 27.26 -10.79 -54.88
CA LEU A 831 27.06 -9.36 -54.66
C LEU A 831 28.11 -8.83 -53.67
N LYS A 832 28.60 -7.60 -53.88
CA LYS A 832 29.44 -6.86 -52.93
C LYS A 832 29.07 -5.38 -52.92
N GLY A 833 29.15 -4.72 -51.77
CA GLY A 833 28.92 -3.28 -51.64
C GLY A 833 28.98 -2.79 -50.19
N SER A 834 28.64 -1.51 -49.97
CA SER A 834 28.56 -0.91 -48.63
C SER A 834 27.14 -1.08 -48.04
N ILE A 835 27.02 -1.37 -46.75
CA ILE A 835 25.71 -1.27 -46.07
C ILE A 835 25.34 0.18 -45.72
N ASN A 836 26.32 1.09 -45.74
CA ASN A 836 26.15 2.50 -45.38
C ASN A 836 25.89 3.41 -46.60
N ASP A 837 26.16 2.92 -47.82
CA ASP A 837 25.88 3.60 -49.10
C ASP A 837 25.46 2.55 -50.16
N PRO A 838 24.15 2.22 -50.27
CA PRO A 838 23.67 1.02 -50.95
C PRO A 838 23.52 1.18 -52.47
N GLN A 839 24.52 1.75 -53.17
CA GLN A 839 24.53 1.82 -54.64
C GLN A 839 24.94 0.49 -55.29
N PHE A 840 24.10 -0.53 -55.13
CA PHE A 840 24.31 -1.87 -55.71
C PHE A 840 23.92 -1.91 -57.20
N ASN A 841 24.88 -1.90 -58.12
CA ASN A 841 24.59 -2.05 -59.55
C ASN A 841 24.25 -3.51 -59.93
N LEU A 842 22.95 -3.85 -59.84
CA LEU A 842 22.45 -5.19 -60.13
C LEU A 842 22.60 -5.62 -61.60
N GLY A 843 22.65 -4.67 -62.55
CA GLY A 843 22.67 -4.95 -63.98
C GLY A 843 23.90 -5.75 -64.42
N ASP A 844 25.09 -5.35 -63.97
CA ASP A 844 26.35 -5.99 -64.33
C ASP A 844 26.44 -7.43 -63.80
N VAL A 845 25.89 -7.69 -62.60
CA VAL A 845 25.85 -9.01 -61.98
C VAL A 845 24.95 -9.96 -62.77
N ILE A 846 23.75 -9.50 -63.15
CA ILE A 846 22.78 -10.29 -63.93
C ILE A 846 23.35 -10.61 -65.32
N PHE A 847 23.98 -9.64 -66.00
CA PHE A 847 24.59 -9.85 -67.31
C PHE A 847 25.79 -10.82 -67.25
N THR A 848 26.58 -10.74 -66.19
CA THR A 848 27.71 -11.67 -65.94
C THR A 848 27.23 -13.09 -65.63
N ALA A 849 26.13 -13.26 -64.89
CA ALA A 849 25.52 -14.57 -64.66
C ALA A 849 24.98 -15.20 -65.96
N PHE A 850 24.33 -14.40 -66.81
CA PHE A 850 23.75 -14.87 -68.08
C PHE A 850 24.80 -15.40 -69.07
N THR A 851 25.91 -14.67 -69.26
CA THR A 851 26.95 -15.02 -70.26
C THR A 851 27.67 -16.35 -69.96
N ASN A 852 27.76 -16.76 -68.70
CA ASN A 852 28.43 -18.00 -68.28
C ASN A 852 27.58 -19.27 -68.47
N LEU A 853 26.29 -19.16 -68.79
CA LEU A 853 25.33 -20.28 -68.72
C LEU A 853 25.01 -20.95 -70.09
N ILE A 854 25.63 -20.50 -71.18
CA ILE A 854 25.27 -20.91 -72.54
C ILE A 854 26.03 -22.17 -73.00
N THR A 855 25.46 -23.38 -72.80
CA THR A 855 25.72 -24.53 -73.71
C THR A 855 24.69 -25.68 -73.61
N LYS A 856 24.25 -26.19 -74.78
CA LYS A 856 23.54 -27.49 -75.05
C LYS A 856 22.00 -27.63 -74.83
N ALA A 857 21.26 -27.16 -75.84
CA ALA A 857 20.26 -27.92 -76.63
C ALA A 857 18.93 -28.49 -76.04
N ILE A 858 17.82 -27.94 -76.57
CA ILE A 858 16.46 -28.50 -76.84
C ILE A 858 16.44 -29.98 -77.32
N THR A 859 15.32 -30.73 -77.38
CA THR A 859 13.85 -30.45 -77.27
C THR A 859 13.23 -31.23 -76.06
N SER A 860 11.92 -31.55 -75.88
CA SER A 860 10.68 -31.64 -76.71
C SER A 860 9.40 -31.55 -75.83
N PRO A 861 8.17 -31.41 -76.40
CA PRO A 861 6.95 -31.10 -75.64
C PRO A 861 6.09 -32.33 -75.24
N PHE A 862 5.17 -32.13 -74.29
CA PHE A 862 4.00 -32.97 -74.01
C PHE A 862 2.81 -32.14 -73.49
N THR A 863 1.58 -32.62 -73.70
CA THR A 863 0.34 -32.00 -73.25
C THR A 863 -0.69 -33.04 -72.76
N LEU A 864 -1.41 -32.65 -71.70
CA LEU A 864 -2.79 -33.03 -71.34
C LEU A 864 -3.22 -34.51 -71.28
N LEU A 865 -3.69 -34.93 -70.11
CA LEU A 865 -4.72 -35.97 -69.94
C LEU A 865 -5.72 -35.54 -68.87
N GLY A 866 -6.97 -35.27 -69.24
CA GLY A 866 -8.04 -34.98 -68.29
C GLY A 866 -9.41 -35.39 -68.84
N ALA A 867 -9.97 -36.49 -68.31
CA ALA A 867 -11.37 -36.93 -68.47
C ALA A 867 -11.65 -38.29 -67.76
N VAL A 868 -11.32 -38.47 -66.46
CA VAL A 868 -11.64 -39.73 -65.73
C VAL A 868 -12.01 -39.51 -64.25
N PHE A 869 -13.09 -38.76 -63.96
CA PHE A 869 -13.73 -38.77 -62.63
C PHE A 869 -15.24 -38.47 -62.73
N GLU A 870 -16.07 -39.44 -62.33
CA GLU A 870 -17.45 -39.16 -61.94
C GLU A 870 -17.43 -38.42 -60.59
N GLY A 871 -18.15 -37.29 -60.47
CA GLY A 871 -18.11 -36.41 -59.29
C GLY A 871 -16.99 -35.37 -59.26
N GLY A 872 -16.23 -35.19 -60.34
CA GLY A 872 -15.06 -34.30 -60.39
C GLY A 872 -15.29 -32.81 -60.08
N GLU A 873 -16.53 -32.30 -60.23
CA GLU A 873 -16.86 -30.90 -59.94
C GLU A 873 -17.00 -30.59 -58.43
N GLU A 874 -17.28 -31.58 -57.58
CA GLU A 874 -17.45 -31.36 -56.13
C GLU A 874 -16.12 -31.32 -55.36
N LEU A 875 -15.02 -31.77 -55.97
CA LEU A 875 -13.67 -31.76 -55.38
C LEU A 875 -12.74 -30.70 -55.99
N SER A 876 -13.18 -30.00 -57.04
CA SER A 876 -12.40 -28.93 -57.67
C SER A 876 -12.46 -27.60 -56.91
N LYS A 877 -13.37 -27.43 -55.93
CA LYS A 877 -13.46 -26.21 -55.11
C LYS A 877 -13.81 -26.49 -53.64
N ILE A 878 -13.21 -25.73 -52.72
CA ILE A 878 -13.76 -25.53 -51.37
C ILE A 878 -14.25 -24.09 -51.19
N SER A 879 -15.45 -23.96 -50.65
CA SER A 879 -16.01 -22.67 -50.24
C SER A 879 -15.41 -22.20 -48.93
N PHE A 880 -15.48 -20.89 -48.69
CA PHE A 880 -15.19 -20.23 -47.42
C PHE A 880 -16.32 -19.25 -47.11
N THR A 881 -16.56 -18.97 -45.83
CA THR A 881 -17.45 -17.88 -45.41
C THR A 881 -16.94 -16.53 -45.95
N PRO A 882 -17.80 -15.65 -46.52
CA PRO A 882 -17.38 -14.35 -47.03
C PRO A 882 -16.67 -13.49 -45.97
N GLY A 883 -15.52 -12.92 -46.32
CA GLY A 883 -14.60 -12.21 -45.43
C GLY A 883 -13.61 -13.08 -44.65
N PHE A 884 -13.76 -14.41 -44.66
CA PHE A 884 -12.95 -15.35 -43.86
C PHE A 884 -12.16 -16.34 -44.72
N ALA A 885 -11.10 -16.90 -44.11
CA ALA A 885 -10.24 -17.95 -44.68
C ALA A 885 -10.12 -19.18 -43.76
N ASP A 886 -11.01 -19.31 -42.78
CA ASP A 886 -11.10 -20.45 -41.88
C ASP A 886 -11.80 -21.64 -42.57
N ILE A 887 -11.26 -22.84 -42.37
CA ILE A 887 -11.80 -24.07 -42.96
C ILE A 887 -12.96 -24.57 -42.10
N ASP A 888 -14.18 -24.49 -42.62
CA ASP A 888 -15.39 -25.02 -41.98
C ASP A 888 -15.53 -26.56 -42.10
N ALA A 889 -16.63 -27.11 -41.58
CA ALA A 889 -16.89 -28.55 -41.55
C ALA A 889 -17.17 -29.18 -42.94
N GLU A 890 -17.64 -28.41 -43.92
CA GLU A 890 -17.89 -28.88 -45.30
C GLU A 890 -16.58 -28.87 -46.10
N ALA A 891 -15.85 -27.74 -46.03
CA ALA A 891 -14.52 -27.61 -46.62
C ALA A 891 -13.54 -28.68 -46.08
N LEU A 892 -13.62 -28.99 -44.78
CA LEU A 892 -12.84 -30.05 -44.14
C LEU A 892 -13.09 -31.44 -44.76
N GLN A 893 -14.34 -31.81 -45.05
CA GLN A 893 -14.68 -33.11 -45.64
C GLN A 893 -14.21 -33.23 -47.10
N ARG A 894 -14.33 -32.15 -47.88
CA ARG A 894 -13.77 -32.09 -49.25
C ARG A 894 -12.25 -32.22 -49.23
N LEU A 895 -11.55 -31.50 -48.34
CA LEU A 895 -10.10 -31.58 -48.18
C LEU A 895 -9.61 -32.97 -47.74
N GLN A 896 -10.34 -33.65 -46.84
CA GLN A 896 -10.06 -35.05 -46.47
C GLN A 896 -10.18 -35.99 -47.68
N THR A 897 -11.20 -35.81 -48.50
CA THR A 897 -11.43 -36.63 -49.71
C THR A 897 -10.35 -36.37 -50.77
N LEU A 898 -10.02 -35.11 -51.04
CA LEU A 898 -8.96 -34.70 -51.96
C LEU A 898 -7.58 -35.21 -51.52
N SER A 899 -7.28 -35.17 -50.22
CA SER A 899 -6.07 -35.76 -49.64
C SER A 899 -5.96 -37.26 -49.95
N GLN A 900 -7.02 -38.03 -49.76
CA GLN A 900 -6.99 -39.47 -50.05
C GLN A 900 -6.69 -39.75 -51.53
N VAL A 901 -7.34 -39.04 -52.45
CA VAL A 901 -7.07 -39.14 -53.90
C VAL A 901 -5.60 -38.81 -54.23
N LEU A 902 -5.03 -37.79 -53.59
CA LEU A 902 -3.63 -37.37 -53.80
C LEU A 902 -2.61 -38.36 -53.19
N LYS A 903 -2.96 -39.11 -52.13
CA LYS A 903 -2.15 -40.23 -51.61
C LYS A 903 -2.18 -41.42 -52.56
N ASP A 904 -3.36 -41.80 -53.05
CA ASP A 904 -3.54 -42.95 -53.94
C ASP A 904 -2.93 -42.72 -55.35
N ARG A 905 -2.71 -41.45 -55.73
CA ARG A 905 -2.14 -41.04 -57.02
C ARG A 905 -0.88 -40.18 -56.85
N PRO A 906 0.28 -40.77 -56.49
CA PRO A 906 1.49 -40.01 -56.16
C PRO A 906 2.10 -39.22 -57.33
N SER A 907 1.70 -39.49 -58.58
CA SER A 907 2.19 -38.78 -59.76
C SER A 907 1.48 -37.45 -60.04
N LEU A 908 0.30 -37.19 -59.46
CA LEU A 908 -0.45 -35.96 -59.72
C LEU A 908 0.16 -34.78 -58.99
N GLN A 909 0.23 -33.63 -59.67
CA GLN A 909 0.45 -32.32 -59.06
C GLN A 909 -0.90 -31.63 -58.82
N LEU A 910 -0.94 -30.77 -57.80
CA LEU A 910 -2.10 -29.94 -57.46
C LEU A 910 -1.72 -28.46 -57.58
N GLU A 911 -2.48 -27.70 -58.34
CA GLU A 911 -2.46 -26.24 -58.31
C GLU A 911 -3.64 -25.73 -57.48
N ILE A 912 -3.39 -24.69 -56.68
CA ILE A 912 -4.38 -24.05 -55.81
C ILE A 912 -4.43 -22.56 -56.14
N SER A 913 -5.60 -22.10 -56.56
CA SER A 913 -5.91 -20.69 -56.80
C SER A 913 -6.87 -20.16 -55.73
N GLY A 914 -6.60 -18.98 -55.19
CA GLY A 914 -7.44 -18.34 -54.18
C GLY A 914 -8.34 -17.29 -54.81
N HIS A 915 -9.63 -17.30 -54.48
CA HIS A 915 -10.60 -16.36 -55.05
C HIS A 915 -11.38 -15.60 -53.97
N VAL A 916 -11.92 -14.47 -54.40
CA VAL A 916 -12.83 -13.61 -53.65
C VAL A 916 -14.02 -13.26 -54.54
N ASP A 917 -15.17 -13.03 -53.92
CA ASP A 917 -16.30 -12.36 -54.55
C ASP A 917 -16.29 -10.88 -54.13
N PRO A 918 -16.03 -9.91 -55.04
CA PRO A 918 -15.95 -8.49 -54.68
C PRO A 918 -17.27 -7.85 -54.19
N ALA A 919 -18.41 -8.55 -54.21
CA ALA A 919 -19.63 -8.09 -53.52
C ALA A 919 -19.69 -8.63 -52.09
N GLU A 920 -19.64 -9.96 -51.92
CA GLU A 920 -19.84 -10.61 -50.62
C GLU A 920 -18.63 -10.48 -49.68
N ASP A 921 -17.40 -10.62 -50.21
CA ASP A 921 -16.18 -10.54 -49.39
C ASP A 921 -15.88 -9.12 -48.88
N TYR A 922 -16.37 -8.08 -49.57
CA TYR A 922 -16.26 -6.69 -49.10
C TYR A 922 -17.01 -6.48 -47.79
N GLU A 923 -18.28 -6.90 -47.71
CA GLU A 923 -19.08 -6.76 -46.48
C GLU A 923 -18.62 -7.76 -45.40
N GLY A 924 -18.22 -8.97 -45.77
CA GLY A 924 -17.59 -9.92 -44.86
C GLY A 924 -16.33 -9.37 -44.16
N LEU A 925 -15.42 -8.74 -44.92
CA LEU A 925 -14.23 -8.09 -44.37
C LEU A 925 -14.57 -6.91 -43.44
N LYS A 926 -15.56 -6.08 -43.81
CA LYS A 926 -16.03 -4.99 -42.93
C LYS A 926 -16.58 -5.53 -41.60
N LEU A 927 -17.34 -6.62 -41.62
CA LEU A 927 -17.86 -7.29 -40.42
C LEU A 927 -16.72 -7.85 -39.55
N ALA A 928 -15.70 -8.48 -40.14
CA ALA A 928 -14.52 -8.96 -39.41
C ALA A 928 -13.71 -7.81 -38.79
N MET A 929 -13.53 -6.70 -39.51
CA MET A 929 -12.89 -5.48 -38.98
C MET A 929 -13.71 -4.86 -37.83
N LEU A 930 -15.04 -4.82 -37.95
CA LEU A 930 -15.95 -4.33 -36.90
C LEU A 930 -15.84 -5.19 -35.64
N GLN A 931 -15.85 -6.52 -35.74
CA GLN A 931 -15.67 -7.41 -34.58
C GLN A 931 -14.35 -7.13 -33.86
N ASN A 932 -13.25 -6.97 -34.60
CA ASN A 932 -11.95 -6.63 -34.01
C ASN A 932 -11.93 -5.23 -33.39
N LYS A 933 -12.57 -4.22 -34.02
CA LYS A 933 -12.75 -2.88 -33.43
C LYS A 933 -13.49 -2.94 -32.08
N VAL A 934 -14.52 -3.78 -31.96
CA VAL A 934 -15.28 -3.96 -30.70
C VAL A 934 -14.45 -4.70 -29.64
N LYS A 935 -13.82 -5.83 -29.99
CA LYS A 935 -12.91 -6.57 -29.08
C LYS A 935 -11.76 -5.69 -28.57
N ALA A 936 -11.22 -4.82 -29.43
CA ALA A 936 -10.20 -3.85 -29.06
C ALA A 936 -10.66 -2.84 -27.99
N GLN A 937 -11.96 -2.49 -27.94
CA GLN A 937 -12.48 -1.62 -26.87
C GLN A 937 -12.61 -2.36 -25.54
N LYS A 938 -12.87 -3.67 -25.54
CA LYS A 938 -12.83 -4.50 -24.32
C LYS A 938 -11.42 -4.56 -23.77
N LEU A 939 -10.45 -5.00 -24.57
CA LEU A 939 -9.03 -5.01 -24.18
C LEU A 939 -8.53 -3.65 -23.66
N ALA A 940 -8.95 -2.54 -24.30
CA ALA A 940 -8.55 -1.19 -23.91
C ALA A 940 -9.31 -0.59 -22.70
N ASP A 941 -10.41 -1.20 -22.26
CA ASP A 941 -11.12 -0.86 -21.02
C ASP A 941 -10.64 -1.74 -19.86
N ASP A 942 -10.41 -3.04 -20.11
CA ASP A 942 -9.87 -4.01 -19.17
C ASP A 942 -8.44 -3.66 -18.74
N ALA A 943 -7.54 -3.37 -19.69
CA ALA A 943 -6.17 -2.95 -19.40
C ALA A 943 -6.12 -1.68 -18.51
N LYS A 944 -7.04 -0.73 -18.73
CA LYS A 944 -7.16 0.50 -17.91
C LYS A 944 -7.70 0.25 -16.50
N LYS A 945 -8.35 -0.88 -16.27
CA LYS A 945 -8.79 -1.35 -14.95
C LYS A 945 -7.74 -2.24 -14.27
N GLY A 946 -6.60 -2.50 -14.91
CA GLY A 946 -5.62 -3.47 -14.44
C GLY A 946 -6.09 -4.92 -14.55
N ILE A 947 -6.98 -5.22 -15.52
CA ILE A 947 -7.50 -6.57 -15.76
C ILE A 947 -6.74 -7.20 -16.93
N ALA A 948 -6.04 -8.30 -16.67
CA ALA A 948 -5.36 -9.08 -17.69
C ALA A 948 -6.40 -9.87 -18.53
N SER A 949 -6.45 -9.56 -19.83
CA SER A 949 -7.47 -10.04 -20.78
C SER A 949 -6.87 -10.72 -22.04
N GLY A 950 -5.55 -10.84 -22.14
CA GLY A 950 -4.88 -11.70 -23.12
C GLY A 950 -4.82 -11.14 -24.55
N ALA A 951 -4.82 -12.03 -25.54
CA ALA A 951 -4.74 -11.70 -26.96
C ALA A 951 -6.11 -11.44 -27.60
N ILE A 952 -6.17 -10.59 -28.63
CA ILE A 952 -7.46 -10.25 -29.29
C ILE A 952 -8.12 -11.45 -29.99
N THR A 953 -7.30 -12.43 -30.38
CA THR A 953 -7.75 -13.71 -30.96
C THR A 953 -8.62 -14.50 -29.97
N ASP A 954 -8.21 -14.53 -28.70
CA ASP A 954 -8.79 -15.37 -27.65
C ASP A 954 -10.01 -14.70 -26.96
N MET A 955 -10.23 -13.41 -27.25
CA MET A 955 -11.26 -12.58 -26.64
C MET A 955 -12.68 -12.95 -27.08
N THR A 956 -13.56 -13.24 -26.11
CA THR A 956 -15.01 -13.44 -26.29
C THR A 956 -15.82 -12.28 -25.70
N LEU A 957 -17.04 -12.09 -26.20
CA LEU A 957 -17.95 -11.02 -25.80
C LEU A 957 -19.34 -11.59 -25.52
N THR A 958 -19.94 -11.23 -24.39
CA THR A 958 -21.39 -11.41 -24.18
C THR A 958 -22.18 -10.38 -24.99
N SER A 959 -23.49 -10.57 -25.18
CA SER A 959 -24.35 -9.61 -25.89
C SER A 959 -24.40 -8.23 -25.22
N GLU A 960 -24.30 -8.20 -23.89
CA GLU A 960 -24.25 -6.97 -23.08
C GLU A 960 -22.92 -6.24 -23.27
N GLU A 961 -21.81 -6.97 -23.20
CA GLU A 961 -20.48 -6.43 -23.48
C GLU A 961 -20.35 -5.92 -24.92
N TYR A 962 -20.83 -6.70 -25.89
CA TYR A 962 -20.81 -6.33 -27.31
C TYR A 962 -21.52 -4.99 -27.51
N SER A 963 -22.73 -4.83 -26.97
CA SER A 963 -23.51 -3.59 -27.07
C SER A 963 -22.76 -2.38 -26.47
N LYS A 964 -22.18 -2.55 -25.28
CA LYS A 964 -21.35 -1.53 -24.60
C LYS A 964 -20.12 -1.15 -25.44
N TYR A 965 -19.36 -2.13 -25.91
CA TYR A 965 -18.09 -1.90 -26.58
C TYR A 965 -18.26 -1.44 -28.04
N LEU A 966 -19.36 -1.83 -28.70
CA LEU A 966 -19.83 -1.26 -29.96
C LEU A 966 -20.13 0.23 -29.80
N GLU A 967 -20.83 0.65 -28.74
CA GLU A 967 -21.10 2.07 -28.50
C GLU A 967 -19.81 2.88 -28.28
N ILE A 968 -18.81 2.30 -27.60
CA ILE A 968 -17.49 2.90 -27.41
C ILE A 968 -16.71 2.99 -28.72
N ALA A 969 -16.75 1.96 -29.56
CA ALA A 969 -16.13 1.96 -30.89
C ALA A 969 -16.77 3.04 -31.78
N TYR A 970 -18.10 2.99 -31.93
CA TYR A 970 -18.90 3.98 -32.65
C TYR A 970 -18.59 5.41 -32.18
N LYS A 971 -18.50 5.67 -30.88
CA LYS A 971 -18.15 7.00 -30.34
C LYS A 971 -16.74 7.46 -30.71
N LYS A 972 -15.77 6.56 -30.90
CA LYS A 972 -14.37 6.88 -31.28
C LYS A 972 -14.12 7.18 -32.76
N GLU A 973 -14.95 6.68 -33.68
CA GLU A 973 -14.75 6.87 -35.13
C GLU A 973 -14.69 8.37 -35.55
N THR A 974 -14.13 8.68 -36.71
CA THR A 974 -13.95 10.07 -37.16
C THR A 974 -15.04 10.61 -38.11
N PHE A 975 -15.97 9.77 -38.56
CA PHE A 975 -17.09 10.19 -39.41
C PHE A 975 -18.11 11.06 -38.67
N GLU A 976 -18.94 11.81 -39.42
CA GLU A 976 -19.99 12.65 -38.86
C GLU A 976 -21.11 11.82 -38.22
N LYS A 977 -21.51 12.19 -37.00
CA LYS A 977 -22.49 11.44 -36.20
C LYS A 977 -23.67 12.33 -35.81
N PRO A 978 -24.90 11.80 -35.74
CA PRO A 978 -26.02 12.50 -35.15
C PRO A 978 -25.66 13.00 -33.74
N LYS A 979 -25.87 14.29 -33.49
CA LYS A 979 -25.61 14.91 -32.18
C LYS A 979 -26.90 15.01 -31.37
N ASN A 980 -26.79 14.89 -30.05
CA ASN A 980 -27.87 15.19 -29.12
C ASN A 980 -27.99 16.72 -28.90
N ALA A 981 -28.99 17.15 -28.12
CA ALA A 981 -29.26 18.57 -27.85
C ALA A 981 -28.13 19.33 -27.12
N ILE A 982 -27.09 18.63 -26.63
CA ILE A 982 -25.89 19.21 -26.01
C ILE A 982 -24.62 19.01 -26.85
N GLY A 983 -24.76 18.68 -28.14
CA GLY A 983 -23.66 18.60 -29.11
C GLY A 983 -22.80 17.33 -29.07
N LEU A 984 -23.09 16.40 -28.16
CA LEU A 984 -22.38 15.11 -28.05
C LEU A 984 -22.95 14.08 -29.03
N ALA A 985 -22.13 13.12 -29.46
CA ALA A 985 -22.59 12.02 -30.30
C ALA A 985 -23.74 11.23 -29.64
N LYS A 986 -24.88 11.14 -30.33
CA LYS A 986 -26.09 10.45 -29.88
C LYS A 986 -25.83 8.93 -29.85
N SER A 987 -26.26 8.28 -28.78
CA SER A 987 -26.37 6.81 -28.71
C SER A 987 -27.47 6.32 -29.65
N LEU A 988 -27.21 5.24 -30.38
CA LEU A 988 -28.13 4.64 -31.36
C LEU A 988 -28.31 3.14 -31.04
N PRO A 989 -29.38 2.48 -31.52
CA PRO A 989 -29.48 1.02 -31.51
C PRO A 989 -28.26 0.35 -32.16
N ASN A 990 -27.89 -0.86 -31.70
CA ASN A 990 -26.70 -1.58 -32.20
C ASN A 990 -26.64 -1.63 -33.73
N ALA A 991 -27.72 -2.05 -34.41
CA ALA A 991 -27.78 -2.14 -35.86
C ALA A 991 -27.51 -0.80 -36.58
N GLU A 992 -27.95 0.34 -36.03
CA GLU A 992 -27.63 1.66 -36.59
C GLU A 992 -26.14 2.01 -36.40
N MET A 993 -25.55 1.65 -35.25
CA MET A 993 -24.12 1.86 -34.99
C MET A 993 -23.24 0.96 -35.86
N GLU A 994 -23.61 -0.32 -36.01
CA GLU A 994 -22.98 -1.29 -36.91
C GLU A 994 -23.03 -0.77 -38.35
N GLN A 995 -24.23 -0.45 -38.87
CA GLN A 995 -24.40 0.05 -40.24
C GLN A 995 -23.57 1.32 -40.51
N LEU A 996 -23.51 2.27 -39.57
CA LEU A 996 -22.68 3.47 -39.70
C LEU A 996 -21.17 3.20 -39.65
N ILE A 997 -20.71 2.19 -38.91
CA ILE A 997 -19.28 1.81 -38.96
C ILE A 997 -18.97 1.07 -40.27
N LEU A 998 -19.83 0.15 -40.71
CA LEU A 998 -19.67 -0.62 -41.94
C LEU A 998 -19.70 0.29 -43.18
N SER A 999 -20.60 1.29 -43.24
CA SER A 999 -20.70 2.23 -44.36
C SER A 999 -19.49 3.16 -44.52
N HIS A 1000 -18.72 3.37 -43.44
CA HIS A 1000 -17.51 4.20 -43.43
C HIS A 1000 -16.21 3.38 -43.33
N THR A 1001 -16.28 2.05 -43.33
CA THR A 1001 -15.10 1.17 -43.32
C THR A 1001 -14.64 0.93 -44.76
N VAL A 1002 -13.46 1.45 -45.08
CA VAL A 1002 -12.81 1.27 -46.39
C VAL A 1002 -12.03 -0.04 -46.41
N ILE A 1003 -12.35 -0.90 -47.37
CA ILE A 1003 -11.57 -2.10 -47.73
C ILE A 1003 -10.79 -1.77 -49.00
N THR A 1004 -9.53 -2.17 -49.08
CA THR A 1004 -8.67 -1.95 -50.26
C THR A 1004 -8.44 -3.25 -51.03
N ASP A 1005 -8.02 -3.14 -52.28
CA ASP A 1005 -7.71 -4.29 -53.14
C ASP A 1005 -6.59 -5.16 -52.53
N ASN A 1006 -5.69 -4.52 -51.77
CA ASN A 1006 -4.64 -5.18 -50.99
C ASN A 1006 -5.18 -6.08 -49.86
N ASP A 1007 -6.41 -5.86 -49.39
CA ASP A 1007 -7.08 -6.65 -48.36
C ASP A 1007 -7.84 -7.83 -48.98
N LEU A 1008 -8.47 -7.63 -50.15
CA LEU A 1008 -9.06 -8.71 -50.96
C LEU A 1008 -8.00 -9.69 -51.49
N GLN A 1009 -6.89 -9.18 -52.04
CA GLN A 1009 -5.76 -9.99 -52.49
C GLN A 1009 -5.21 -10.84 -51.33
N ALA A 1010 -5.08 -10.25 -50.14
CA ALA A 1010 -4.69 -11.00 -48.94
C ALA A 1010 -5.71 -12.07 -48.54
N LEU A 1011 -7.02 -11.82 -48.70
CA LEU A 1011 -8.05 -12.82 -48.40
C LEU A 1011 -7.96 -14.02 -49.36
N ALA A 1012 -7.76 -13.78 -50.65
CA ALA A 1012 -7.50 -14.82 -51.66
C ALA A 1012 -6.23 -15.63 -51.34
N GLU A 1013 -5.10 -14.96 -51.10
CA GLU A 1013 -3.83 -15.58 -50.69
C GLU A 1013 -3.96 -16.44 -49.43
N ASN A 1014 -4.73 -15.96 -48.45
CA ASN A 1014 -5.00 -16.68 -47.20
C ASN A 1014 -5.86 -17.93 -47.44
N ARG A 1015 -6.85 -17.90 -48.34
CA ARG A 1015 -7.68 -19.06 -48.70
C ARG A 1015 -6.88 -20.16 -49.40
N ALA A 1016 -6.11 -19.80 -50.43
CA ALA A 1016 -5.20 -20.74 -51.10
C ALA A 1016 -4.17 -21.31 -50.11
N SER A 1017 -3.60 -20.46 -49.26
CA SER A 1017 -2.69 -20.89 -48.20
C SER A 1017 -3.37 -21.80 -47.18
N ALA A 1018 -4.59 -21.53 -46.73
CA ALA A 1018 -5.32 -22.38 -45.79
C ALA A 1018 -5.51 -23.80 -46.35
N ALA A 1019 -5.96 -23.89 -47.61
CA ALA A 1019 -6.10 -25.16 -48.32
C ALA A 1019 -4.76 -25.92 -48.45
N ARG A 1020 -3.71 -25.25 -48.95
CA ARG A 1020 -2.34 -25.81 -49.04
C ARG A 1020 -1.86 -26.33 -47.69
N ASN A 1021 -1.94 -25.48 -46.67
CA ASN A 1021 -1.42 -25.76 -45.34
C ASN A 1021 -2.14 -26.95 -44.71
N TRP A 1022 -3.46 -27.07 -44.89
CA TRP A 1022 -4.22 -28.23 -44.45
C TRP A 1022 -3.77 -29.51 -45.16
N LEU A 1023 -3.64 -29.48 -46.50
CA LEU A 1023 -3.23 -30.64 -47.30
C LEU A 1023 -1.82 -31.14 -46.95
N VAL A 1024 -0.92 -30.25 -46.50
CA VAL A 1024 0.40 -30.64 -45.99
C VAL A 1024 0.34 -31.09 -44.52
N GLU A 1025 -0.19 -30.26 -43.60
CA GLU A 1025 -0.15 -30.50 -42.15
C GLU A 1025 -1.12 -31.59 -41.64
N LYS A 1026 -2.19 -31.87 -42.38
CA LYS A 1026 -3.26 -32.82 -42.03
C LYS A 1026 -3.52 -33.84 -43.14
N GLY A 1027 -3.39 -33.41 -44.39
CA GLY A 1027 -3.47 -34.28 -45.55
C GLY A 1027 -2.22 -35.13 -45.80
N GLU A 1028 -1.07 -34.83 -45.15
CA GLU A 1028 0.21 -35.54 -45.34
C GLU A 1028 0.70 -35.57 -46.80
N ILE A 1029 0.27 -34.62 -47.64
CA ILE A 1029 0.71 -34.50 -49.03
C ILE A 1029 2.04 -33.73 -49.07
N SER A 1030 3.02 -34.26 -49.81
CA SER A 1030 4.32 -33.60 -49.98
C SER A 1030 4.15 -32.21 -50.61
N SER A 1031 4.72 -31.18 -49.98
CA SER A 1031 4.59 -29.78 -50.41
C SER A 1031 5.19 -29.53 -51.79
N GLU A 1032 6.15 -30.36 -52.25
CA GLU A 1032 6.69 -30.29 -53.61
C GLU A 1032 5.62 -30.48 -54.70
N ARG A 1033 4.56 -31.27 -54.41
CA ARG A 1033 3.46 -31.59 -55.35
C ARG A 1033 2.35 -30.53 -55.41
N ILE A 1034 2.28 -29.62 -54.45
CA ILE A 1034 1.22 -28.60 -54.35
C ILE A 1034 1.81 -27.23 -54.69
N PHE A 1035 1.27 -26.52 -55.67
CA PHE A 1035 1.69 -25.18 -56.07
C PHE A 1035 0.56 -24.18 -55.79
N VAL A 1036 0.86 -23.06 -55.14
CA VAL A 1036 -0.04 -21.90 -55.21
C VAL A 1036 0.19 -21.17 -56.53
N VAL A 1037 -0.88 -20.73 -57.18
CA VAL A 1037 -0.87 -19.93 -58.40
C VAL A 1037 -1.27 -18.49 -58.06
N GLY A 1038 -0.74 -17.52 -58.80
CA GLY A 1038 -1.17 -16.12 -58.73
C GLY A 1038 -2.63 -15.93 -59.18
N ILE A 1039 -3.14 -14.72 -58.97
CA ILE A 1039 -4.44 -14.30 -59.50
C ILE A 1039 -4.18 -13.62 -60.84
N ASP A 1040 -4.69 -14.18 -61.94
CA ASP A 1040 -4.71 -13.48 -63.23
C ASP A 1040 -5.74 -12.35 -63.19
N GLU A 1041 -5.29 -11.10 -63.35
CA GLU A 1041 -6.19 -9.93 -63.46
C GLU A 1041 -6.93 -9.89 -64.82
N ALA A 1042 -6.48 -10.68 -65.80
CA ALA A 1042 -6.89 -10.58 -67.20
C ALA A 1042 -8.18 -11.34 -67.60
N GLU A 1043 -8.74 -12.22 -66.74
CA GLU A 1043 -9.97 -12.97 -67.05
C GLU A 1043 -11.21 -12.48 -66.28
N GLU A 1044 -11.74 -11.32 -66.69
CA GLU A 1044 -13.13 -10.94 -66.41
C GLU A 1044 -14.12 -11.91 -67.11
N SER A 1045 -14.33 -13.08 -66.51
CA SER A 1045 -15.43 -13.98 -66.85
C SER A 1045 -16.35 -14.17 -65.64
N ASP A 1046 -17.67 -14.08 -65.86
CA ASP A 1046 -18.68 -14.26 -64.81
C ASP A 1046 -18.64 -15.67 -64.17
N GLN A 1047 -17.88 -16.62 -64.72
CA GLN A 1047 -17.74 -18.00 -64.24
C GLN A 1047 -16.73 -18.18 -63.10
N LYS A 1048 -15.88 -17.18 -62.80
CA LYS A 1048 -14.82 -17.28 -61.76
C LYS A 1048 -15.12 -16.55 -60.45
N ARG A 1049 -16.26 -15.87 -60.30
CA ARG A 1049 -16.65 -15.21 -59.03
C ARG A 1049 -17.09 -16.23 -57.97
N GLY A 1050 -16.54 -16.10 -56.76
CA GLY A 1050 -16.93 -16.90 -55.60
C GLY A 1050 -15.89 -16.88 -54.49
N SER A 1051 -16.34 -16.93 -53.22
CA SER A 1051 -15.48 -17.02 -52.04
C SER A 1051 -14.92 -18.45 -51.84
N TRP A 1052 -14.03 -18.90 -52.73
CA TRP A 1052 -13.50 -20.26 -52.72
C TRP A 1052 -11.97 -20.35 -52.91
N ALA A 1053 -11.40 -21.53 -52.64
CA ALA A 1053 -10.15 -21.97 -53.25
C ALA A 1053 -10.47 -23.01 -54.34
N GLU A 1054 -9.90 -22.82 -55.53
CA GLU A 1054 -10.04 -23.69 -56.69
C GLU A 1054 -8.82 -24.60 -56.84
N PHE A 1055 -9.05 -25.84 -57.27
CA PHE A 1055 -8.07 -26.92 -57.39
C PHE A 1055 -7.97 -27.41 -58.83
N SER A 1056 -6.76 -27.45 -59.38
CA SER A 1056 -6.47 -28.03 -60.68
C SER A 1056 -5.45 -29.16 -60.56
N LEU A 1057 -5.64 -30.24 -61.32
CA LEU A 1057 -4.76 -31.42 -61.33
C LEU A 1057 -3.93 -31.43 -62.62
N LYS A 1058 -2.62 -31.72 -62.49
CA LYS A 1058 -1.67 -31.83 -63.61
C LYS A 1058 -0.77 -33.07 -63.47
#